data_AF-A0A9W6ZDE3-F1
#
_entry.id   AF-A0A9W6ZDE3-F1
#
_cell.length_a   1.000
_cell.length_b   1.000
_cell.length_c   1.000
_cell.angle_alpha   90.00
_cell.angle_beta   90.00
_cell.angle_gamma   90.00
#
_symmetry.space_group_name_H-M   'P 1'
#
loop_
_entity.id
_entity.type
_entity.pdbx_description
1 polymer ?
#
loop_
_entity_poly.entity_id
_entity_poly.type
_entity_poly.pdbx_seq_one_letter_code
_entity_poly.pdbx_strand_id
1 'polypeptide(L)'
;MKFLAVSFLFALAPFAAATNPTFAEDYVANSDVTQHGNVDLDVTKILEHIGNNDAASAKQVYTAGLNSDKGSGVFRTLQGFSTGIGAKALKDDYKEMAYSLAMAANGYSDDKFADTMTLAELDATTPSALAITTAINIGNTRMYAMHEFYDAIADAKKGAVTDNDGGAKAWDEGVAFYCGGQSVKGEANMNSIYGMIELLAPKFGETVEANIAPINELLMTKMKSGRDKIQEYTSTDGTVDKAITETQEIELLRLAEEINGLFTAFNIQMLIAAHKSADMTSSEAEKTSVTNILATAIHAELNACDKDAAADFKGNTISASTPQDVSDNWATTMAALQENYHCMINVNVSDKFHQSCGIVGAYDDGSTTQAACDDADIYPYESTMRTVMGSEATVSKNMVGYEPGSNVAKHALLDKDLRRMGVLMGKQGSEDFLNAYFVYANGWNSWKTNSDDGTFKSFRNYKAFASESKLKLFQEGLDLNAYFGTYSGHDNLITAALKGTAPFDENDDTVARKEIAIKTTQFGLNLYYVIREFYDAKADCVANSLTDNYDAVHAWDEGVAFWAGSLEGTDGDDSGELLYMLAQKRSGQYEYTSVKHDKTASSVNADLVEQFIAGESHLVAGDCDAIDPIIKKVISLMVVPVIQGAQRYAWKVGSGTSATAKSKAEGWAFASSILPMVKACSPESAAIIERNQDFHAETHMVDGTEAVFEAWQKTFACLGVTCKDVGEFVESKDSPVDAPACEDTFSDLGGSAPRVGVGAALAVIASGVAAMVL
;
A
#
# COMPACT_ATOMS: atom_id res chain seq x y z
N MET A 1 62.54 -67.22 25.17
CA MET A 1 62.05 -65.83 25.29
C MET A 1 60.62 -65.76 24.77
N LYS A 2 59.66 -65.44 25.64
CA LYS A 2 58.29 -65.04 25.27
C LYS A 2 57.98 -63.79 26.10
N PHE A 3 57.73 -62.68 25.42
CA PHE A 3 57.33 -61.41 26.04
C PHE A 3 55.80 -61.32 26.05
N LEU A 4 55.26 -60.91 27.20
CA LEU A 4 53.85 -60.56 27.39
C LEU A 4 53.56 -59.21 26.72
N ALA A 5 52.45 -59.15 25.97
CA ALA A 5 51.83 -57.89 25.54
C ALA A 5 50.70 -57.53 26.51
N VAL A 6 50.70 -56.29 27.00
CA VAL A 6 49.62 -55.69 27.79
C VAL A 6 48.85 -54.75 26.88
N SER A 7 47.57 -55.01 26.69
CA SER A 7 46.64 -54.17 25.93
C SER A 7 46.15 -53.00 26.78
N PHE A 8 46.25 -51.78 26.27
CA PHE A 8 45.53 -50.61 26.78
C PHE A 8 44.29 -50.37 25.91
N LEU A 9 43.09 -50.51 26.50
CA LEU A 9 41.85 -50.02 25.92
C LEU A 9 41.81 -48.48 26.06
N PHE A 10 41.71 -47.76 24.94
CA PHE A 10 41.21 -46.38 24.93
C PHE A 10 39.69 -46.45 24.71
N ALA A 11 38.92 -45.99 25.71
CA ALA A 11 37.50 -45.73 25.54
C ALA A 11 37.34 -44.42 24.75
N LEU A 12 36.88 -44.51 23.50
CA LEU A 12 36.37 -43.36 22.75
C LEU A 12 35.01 -42.99 23.35
N ALA A 13 34.92 -41.80 23.96
CA ALA A 13 33.62 -41.18 24.22
C ALA A 13 32.97 -40.84 22.85
N PRO A 14 31.67 -41.10 22.66
CA PRO A 14 31.00 -40.66 21.45
C PRO A 14 30.96 -39.13 21.43
N PHE A 15 31.45 -38.53 20.34
CA PHE A 15 31.13 -37.15 20.01
C PHE A 15 29.60 -37.05 19.94
N ALA A 16 28.99 -36.29 20.85
CA ALA A 16 27.62 -35.84 20.64
C ALA A 16 27.65 -34.95 19.39
N ALA A 17 26.93 -35.35 18.34
CA ALA A 17 26.69 -34.44 17.23
C ALA A 17 26.00 -33.20 17.81
N ALA A 18 26.52 -32.00 17.50
CA ALA A 18 25.85 -30.76 17.86
C ALA A 18 24.45 -30.80 17.23
N THR A 19 23.41 -30.79 18.07
CA THR A 19 22.03 -30.71 17.62
C THR A 19 21.69 -29.24 17.44
N ASN A 20 21.21 -28.85 16.26
CA ASN A 20 20.70 -27.51 16.03
C ASN A 20 19.62 -27.16 17.07
N PRO A 21 19.50 -25.88 17.47
CA PRO A 21 18.52 -25.47 18.47
C PRO A 21 17.09 -25.74 18.00
N THR A 22 16.27 -26.16 18.96
CA THR A 22 14.81 -26.21 18.80
C THR A 22 14.22 -25.05 19.58
N PHE A 23 13.50 -24.16 18.90
CA PHE A 23 12.76 -23.06 19.49
C PHE A 23 11.31 -23.47 19.79
N ALA A 24 10.51 -22.51 20.25
CA ALA A 24 9.08 -22.72 20.50
C ALA A 24 8.35 -23.34 19.29
N GLU A 25 7.20 -23.96 19.54
CA GLU A 25 6.43 -24.70 18.54
C GLU A 25 7.21 -25.77 17.75
N ASP A 26 8.19 -26.43 18.36
CA ASP A 26 8.99 -27.47 17.70
C ASP A 26 9.70 -26.97 16.42
N TYR A 27 10.03 -25.68 16.35
CA TYR A 27 10.85 -25.15 15.27
C TYR A 27 12.29 -25.65 15.43
N VAL A 28 12.69 -26.62 14.61
CA VAL A 28 14.08 -27.08 14.54
C VAL A 28 14.84 -26.22 13.53
N ALA A 29 15.84 -25.48 13.99
CA ALA A 29 16.68 -24.67 13.10
C ALA A 29 17.54 -25.56 12.19
N ASN A 30 17.85 -25.07 10.99
CA ASN A 30 18.81 -25.71 10.10
C ASN A 30 20.25 -25.35 10.47
N SER A 31 20.45 -24.26 11.21
CA SER A 31 21.75 -23.73 11.63
C SER A 31 21.85 -23.57 13.15
N ASP A 32 23.07 -23.56 13.70
CA ASP A 32 23.29 -23.21 15.10
C ASP A 32 23.18 -21.70 15.31
N VAL A 33 22.00 -21.26 15.73
CA VAL A 33 21.68 -19.86 16.03
C VAL A 33 21.44 -19.63 17.52
N THR A 34 21.89 -20.56 18.38
CA THR A 34 21.68 -20.52 19.84
C THR A 34 22.11 -19.17 20.45
N GLN A 35 23.26 -18.65 20.02
CA GLN A 35 23.81 -17.38 20.50
C GLN A 35 22.95 -16.17 20.10
N HIS A 36 22.21 -16.23 19.00
CA HIS A 36 21.30 -15.18 18.56
C HIS A 36 20.08 -15.12 19.49
N GLY A 37 19.54 -16.29 19.83
CA GLY A 37 18.43 -16.43 20.77
C GLY A 37 18.74 -15.83 22.15
N ASN A 38 19.98 -15.95 22.63
CA ASN A 38 20.43 -15.42 23.92
C ASN A 38 20.31 -13.89 24.10
N VAL A 39 19.82 -13.15 23.09
CA VAL A 39 19.48 -11.74 23.26
C VAL A 39 18.34 -11.55 24.28
N ASP A 40 17.45 -12.54 24.43
CA ASP A 40 16.39 -12.55 25.44
C ASP A 40 16.95 -12.49 26.87
N LEU A 41 18.11 -13.13 27.13
CA LEU A 41 18.82 -13.06 28.41
C LEU A 41 19.32 -11.66 28.72
N ASP A 42 19.69 -10.87 27.70
CA ASP A 42 20.05 -9.46 27.89
C ASP A 42 18.81 -8.65 28.29
N VAL A 43 17.65 -8.92 27.69
CA VAL A 43 16.38 -8.29 28.10
C VAL A 43 15.97 -8.73 29.53
N THR A 44 16.15 -10.01 29.88
CA THR A 44 15.96 -10.50 31.26
C THR A 44 16.85 -9.74 32.24
N LYS A 45 18.12 -9.54 31.91
CA LYS A 45 19.07 -8.81 32.78
C LYS A 45 18.71 -7.33 32.90
N ILE A 46 18.25 -6.70 31.82
CA ILE A 46 17.68 -5.35 31.86
C ILE A 46 16.51 -5.29 32.85
N LEU A 47 15.54 -6.21 32.73
CA LEU A 47 14.39 -6.29 33.64
C LEU A 47 14.80 -6.49 35.11
N GLU A 48 15.76 -7.37 35.38
CA GLU A 48 16.31 -7.57 36.72
C GLU A 48 16.92 -6.28 37.29
N HIS A 49 17.70 -5.54 36.50
CA HIS A 49 18.30 -4.28 36.92
C HIS A 49 17.24 -3.20 37.17
N ILE A 50 16.24 -3.07 36.29
CA ILE A 50 15.12 -2.14 36.49
C ILE A 50 14.33 -2.48 37.75
N GLY A 51 14.04 -3.76 38.01
CA GLY A 51 13.39 -4.21 39.24
C GLY A 51 14.19 -3.90 40.52
N ASN A 52 15.52 -3.73 40.40
CA ASN A 52 16.42 -3.33 41.48
C ASN A 52 16.68 -1.82 41.54
N ASN A 53 15.97 -1.00 40.75
CA ASN A 53 16.17 0.45 40.60
C ASN A 53 17.58 0.83 40.10
N ASP A 54 18.18 0.00 39.25
CA ASP A 54 19.53 0.18 38.70
C ASP A 54 19.48 0.40 37.17
N ALA A 55 18.89 1.51 36.75
CA ALA A 55 18.76 1.87 35.35
C ALA A 55 20.11 2.05 34.64
N ALA A 56 21.16 2.41 35.38
CA ALA A 56 22.51 2.55 34.83
C ALA A 56 23.06 1.21 34.35
N SER A 57 22.93 0.14 35.16
CA SER A 57 23.33 -1.20 34.75
C SER A 57 22.42 -1.75 33.65
N ALA A 58 21.11 -1.47 33.69
CA ALA A 58 20.19 -1.82 32.61
C ALA A 58 20.64 -1.22 31.26
N LYS A 59 20.96 0.09 31.26
CA LYS A 59 21.51 0.79 30.09
C LYS A 59 22.86 0.23 29.64
N GLN A 60 23.70 -0.21 30.57
CA GLN A 60 24.95 -0.88 30.23
C GLN A 60 24.71 -2.19 29.48
N VAL A 61 23.77 -3.03 29.93
CA VAL A 61 23.40 -4.26 29.22
C VAL A 61 22.86 -3.95 27.83
N TYR A 62 21.98 -2.94 27.70
CA TYR A 62 21.44 -2.50 26.41
C TYR A 62 22.53 -2.08 25.40
N THR A 63 23.51 -1.30 25.86
CA THR A 63 24.54 -0.69 25.00
C THR A 63 25.75 -1.58 24.74
N ALA A 64 26.12 -2.45 25.69
CA ALA A 64 27.32 -3.29 25.61
C ALA A 64 27.04 -4.78 25.40
N GLY A 65 25.80 -5.23 25.62
CA GLY A 65 25.43 -6.66 25.60
C GLY A 65 26.01 -7.44 26.79
N LEU A 66 25.50 -8.64 27.02
CA LEU A 66 26.02 -9.51 28.09
C LEU A 66 26.02 -11.01 27.76
N ASN A 67 25.02 -11.51 27.05
CA ASN A 67 24.80 -12.96 26.87
C ASN A 67 24.85 -13.42 25.41
N SER A 68 24.51 -12.56 24.46
CA SER A 68 24.54 -12.91 23.03
C SER A 68 25.95 -12.77 22.43
N ASP A 69 26.81 -13.77 22.64
CA ASP A 69 28.21 -13.76 22.16
C ASP A 69 28.28 -13.91 20.62
N LYS A 70 29.01 -13.03 19.94
CA LYS A 70 29.39 -13.16 18.51
C LYS A 70 30.65 -14.01 18.31
N GLY A 71 31.26 -14.44 19.41
CA GLY A 71 32.57 -15.08 19.45
C GLY A 71 33.67 -14.10 19.87
N SER A 72 34.77 -14.66 20.39
CA SER A 72 35.94 -13.90 20.85
C SER A 72 35.65 -12.85 21.95
N GLY A 73 34.57 -13.03 22.72
CA GLY A 73 34.18 -12.13 23.80
C GLY A 73 33.54 -10.81 23.33
N VAL A 74 33.04 -10.77 22.09
CA VAL A 74 32.32 -9.63 21.54
C VAL A 74 30.83 -9.93 21.59
N PHE A 75 30.05 -9.14 22.32
CA PHE A 75 28.61 -9.37 22.43
C PHE A 75 27.81 -8.61 21.35
N ARG A 76 26.70 -9.19 20.90
CA ARG A 76 25.62 -8.44 20.24
C ARG A 76 25.03 -7.49 21.26
N THR A 77 24.57 -6.33 20.79
CA THR A 77 23.96 -5.33 21.65
C THR A 77 22.61 -4.95 21.05
N LEU A 78 21.61 -4.78 21.90
CA LEU A 78 20.27 -4.35 21.50
C LEU A 78 20.32 -2.95 20.86
N GLN A 79 21.18 -2.07 21.37
CA GLN A 79 21.48 -0.79 20.71
C GLN A 79 22.03 -0.98 19.29
N GLY A 80 22.90 -1.97 19.09
CA GLY A 80 23.50 -2.28 17.78
C GLY A 80 22.46 -2.66 16.73
N PHE A 81 21.36 -3.30 17.15
CA PHE A 81 20.26 -3.64 16.26
C PHE A 81 19.58 -2.42 15.67
N SER A 82 19.48 -1.31 16.40
CA SER A 82 18.93 -0.07 15.84
C SER A 82 20.00 0.80 15.19
N THR A 83 21.17 0.95 15.79
CA THR A 83 22.20 1.88 15.30
C THR A 83 22.92 1.42 14.02
N GLY A 84 22.80 0.13 13.68
CA GLY A 84 23.32 -0.42 12.43
C GLY A 84 22.26 -0.72 11.37
N ILE A 85 20.97 -0.57 11.67
CA ILE A 85 19.89 -1.07 10.80
C ILE A 85 19.80 -0.31 9.48
N GLY A 86 20.01 1.01 9.45
CA GLY A 86 19.85 1.78 8.22
C GLY A 86 20.80 1.32 7.10
N ALA A 87 22.06 1.03 7.45
CA ALA A 87 23.05 0.48 6.52
C ALA A 87 22.76 -0.97 6.06
N LYS A 88 21.87 -1.67 6.77
CA LYS A 88 21.52 -3.08 6.59
C LYS A 88 20.20 -3.26 5.83
N ALA A 89 19.22 -2.44 6.17
CA ALA A 89 17.83 -2.48 5.68
C ALA A 89 17.57 -1.64 4.43
N LEU A 90 18.49 -0.73 4.07
CA LEU A 90 18.35 0.16 2.90
C LEU A 90 19.49 -0.05 1.89
N LYS A 91 19.70 -1.29 1.44
CA LYS A 91 20.67 -1.59 0.37
C LYS A 91 20.09 -1.23 -1.00
N ASP A 92 20.95 -1.02 -2.00
CA ASP A 92 20.49 -0.66 -3.36
C ASP A 92 19.86 -1.85 -4.09
N ASP A 93 20.33 -3.06 -3.83
CA ASP A 93 19.85 -4.31 -4.42
C ASP A 93 18.63 -4.91 -3.69
N TYR A 94 18.33 -4.39 -2.48
CA TYR A 94 17.30 -4.91 -1.60
C TYR A 94 16.95 -3.91 -0.46
N LYS A 95 15.65 -3.69 -0.16
CA LYS A 95 15.18 -2.78 0.92
C LYS A 95 14.04 -3.39 1.74
N GLU A 96 14.05 -3.17 3.05
CA GLU A 96 13.01 -3.64 3.98
C GLU A 96 11.79 -2.72 3.96
N MET A 97 10.64 -3.25 3.54
CA MET A 97 9.43 -2.45 3.34
C MET A 97 8.97 -1.79 4.64
N ALA A 98 8.84 -2.56 5.72
CA ALA A 98 8.42 -2.05 7.03
C ALA A 98 9.35 -0.93 7.55
N TYR A 99 10.65 -1.07 7.33
CA TYR A 99 11.64 -0.06 7.71
C TYR A 99 11.50 1.22 6.87
N SER A 100 11.36 1.09 5.56
CA SER A 100 11.11 2.21 4.64
C SER A 100 9.83 2.97 5.01
N LEU A 101 8.75 2.26 5.35
CA LEU A 101 7.50 2.86 5.80
C LEU A 101 7.65 3.61 7.13
N ALA A 102 8.31 3.00 8.12
CA ALA A 102 8.57 3.65 9.41
C ALA A 102 9.38 4.94 9.24
N MET A 103 10.40 4.89 8.38
CA MET A 103 11.24 6.04 8.05
C MET A 103 10.49 7.16 7.34
N ALA A 104 9.54 6.83 6.46
CA ALA A 104 8.74 7.79 5.71
C ALA A 104 7.61 8.42 6.56
N ALA A 105 6.87 7.61 7.32
CA ALA A 105 5.67 8.06 8.04
C ALA A 105 5.99 8.91 9.28
N ASN A 106 7.07 8.57 9.98
CA ASN A 106 7.41 9.22 11.25
C ASN A 106 8.40 10.37 11.10
N GLY A 107 8.85 10.67 9.87
CA GLY A 107 9.71 11.81 9.57
C GLY A 107 11.08 11.74 10.23
N TYR A 108 11.58 10.54 10.56
CA TYR A 108 12.86 10.37 11.22
C TYR A 108 14.00 10.88 10.35
N SER A 109 14.83 11.76 10.92
CA SER A 109 16.01 12.30 10.23
C SER A 109 17.22 11.37 10.28
N ASP A 110 17.23 10.38 11.19
CA ASP A 110 18.26 9.35 11.28
C ASP A 110 17.66 7.94 11.37
N ASP A 111 18.50 6.94 11.17
CA ASP A 111 18.16 5.51 11.17
C ASP A 111 18.07 4.90 12.58
N LYS A 112 18.20 5.70 13.64
CA LYS A 112 18.37 5.28 15.04
C LYS A 112 17.10 5.48 15.87
N PHE A 113 15.93 5.44 15.23
CA PHE A 113 14.68 5.79 15.90
C PHE A 113 14.35 4.84 17.06
N ALA A 114 14.59 3.53 16.92
CA ALA A 114 14.36 2.58 18.01
C ALA A 114 15.35 2.78 19.16
N ASP A 115 16.62 3.08 18.89
CA ASP A 115 17.60 3.46 19.93
C ASP A 115 17.14 4.71 20.68
N THR A 116 16.68 5.73 19.96
CA THR A 116 16.15 6.96 20.56
C THR A 116 14.97 6.67 21.48
N MET A 117 14.04 5.81 21.06
CA MET A 117 12.89 5.40 21.86
C MET A 117 13.32 4.62 23.10
N THR A 118 14.16 3.60 22.97
CA THR A 118 14.60 2.79 24.13
C THR A 118 15.42 3.60 25.13
N LEU A 119 16.32 4.46 24.65
CA LEU A 119 17.12 5.31 25.51
C LEU A 119 16.27 6.32 26.28
N ALA A 120 15.20 6.86 25.66
CA ALA A 120 14.27 7.74 26.36
C ALA A 120 13.60 7.04 27.55
N GLU A 121 13.22 5.77 27.41
CA GLU A 121 12.61 4.98 28.50
C GLU A 121 13.63 4.59 29.58
N LEU A 122 14.87 4.25 29.19
CA LEU A 122 15.95 3.95 30.13
C LEU A 122 16.42 5.18 30.92
N ASP A 123 16.40 6.35 30.29
CA ASP A 123 16.80 7.63 30.88
C ASP A 123 15.64 8.35 31.59
N ALA A 124 14.44 7.77 31.60
CA ALA A 124 13.28 8.33 32.28
C ALA A 124 13.54 8.48 33.79
N THR A 125 12.87 9.46 34.41
CA THR A 125 12.99 9.67 35.87
C THR A 125 12.54 8.43 36.66
N THR A 126 11.55 7.72 36.13
CA THR A 126 11.02 6.47 36.68
C THR A 126 10.94 5.45 35.55
N PRO A 127 12.03 4.73 35.25
CA PRO A 127 12.05 3.74 34.18
C PRO A 127 11.05 2.62 34.43
N SER A 128 10.26 2.30 33.42
CA SER A 128 9.24 1.26 33.46
C SER A 128 9.75 -0.02 32.79
N ALA A 129 9.57 -1.15 33.46
CA ALA A 129 9.86 -2.46 32.86
C ALA A 129 9.06 -2.67 31.56
N LEU A 130 7.76 -2.36 31.58
CA LEU A 130 6.88 -2.55 30.42
C LEU A 130 7.24 -1.62 29.26
N ALA A 131 7.45 -0.33 29.51
CA ALA A 131 7.80 0.62 28.46
C ALA A 131 9.16 0.28 27.82
N ILE A 132 10.16 -0.08 28.63
CA ILE A 132 11.48 -0.49 28.15
C ILE A 132 11.38 -1.75 27.29
N THR A 133 10.70 -2.81 27.76
CA THR A 133 10.59 -4.05 26.95
C THR A 133 9.73 -3.86 25.72
N THR A 134 8.71 -3.00 25.77
CA THR A 134 7.91 -2.62 24.60
C THR A 134 8.80 -1.95 23.56
N ALA A 135 9.62 -0.96 23.97
CA ALA A 135 10.55 -0.28 23.08
C ALA A 135 11.58 -1.25 22.48
N ILE A 136 12.16 -2.15 23.29
CA ILE A 136 13.13 -3.13 22.84
C ILE A 136 12.51 -4.14 21.87
N ASN A 137 11.41 -4.79 22.25
CA ASN A 137 10.86 -5.89 21.45
C ASN A 137 10.21 -5.40 20.16
N ILE A 138 9.54 -4.24 20.17
CA ILE A 138 8.85 -3.69 19.00
C ILE A 138 9.79 -2.85 18.13
N GLY A 139 10.69 -2.09 18.76
CA GLY A 139 11.64 -1.22 18.07
C GLY A 139 12.89 -1.96 17.64
N ASN A 140 13.63 -2.58 18.56
CA ASN A 140 14.93 -3.18 18.26
C ASN A 140 14.80 -4.60 17.70
N THR A 141 14.19 -5.50 18.46
CA THR A 141 14.20 -6.94 18.17
C THR A 141 13.33 -7.28 16.97
N ARG A 142 12.11 -6.75 16.88
CA ARG A 142 11.21 -6.97 15.72
C ARG A 142 11.85 -6.52 14.42
N MET A 143 12.38 -5.28 14.38
CA MET A 143 13.02 -4.76 13.17
C MET A 143 14.21 -5.63 12.76
N TYR A 144 15.02 -6.05 13.72
CA TYR A 144 16.20 -6.86 13.42
C TYR A 144 15.84 -8.29 13.02
N ALA A 145 14.78 -8.88 13.59
CA ALA A 145 14.24 -10.16 13.13
C ALA A 145 13.75 -10.07 11.68
N MET A 146 13.03 -9.00 11.33
CA MET A 146 12.62 -8.73 9.95
C MET A 146 13.82 -8.58 9.03
N HIS A 147 14.87 -7.86 9.46
CA HIS A 147 16.10 -7.74 8.71
C HIS A 147 16.71 -9.08 8.34
N GLU A 148 16.82 -10.01 9.29
CA GLU A 148 17.40 -11.32 9.03
C GLU A 148 16.55 -12.17 8.07
N PHE A 149 15.20 -12.08 8.11
CA PHE A 149 14.35 -12.74 7.10
C PHE A 149 14.58 -12.21 5.69
N TYR A 150 14.86 -10.93 5.58
CA TYR A 150 15.08 -10.27 4.32
C TYR A 150 16.51 -10.44 3.78
N ASP A 151 17.52 -10.43 4.65
CA ASP A 151 18.90 -10.79 4.32
C ASP A 151 18.94 -12.24 3.83
N ALA A 152 18.19 -13.14 4.47
CA ALA A 152 18.02 -14.51 4.02
C ALA A 152 17.52 -14.65 2.58
N ILE A 153 16.53 -13.83 2.19
CA ILE A 153 15.98 -13.79 0.83
C ILE A 153 17.02 -13.21 -0.14
N ALA A 154 17.71 -12.15 0.25
CA ALA A 154 18.76 -11.53 -0.57
C ALA A 154 19.94 -12.47 -0.82
N ASP A 155 20.32 -13.28 0.16
CA ASP A 155 21.39 -14.28 0.04
C ASP A 155 20.94 -15.50 -0.79
N ALA A 156 19.70 -15.94 -0.62
CA ALA A 156 19.10 -16.98 -1.45
C ALA A 156 19.03 -16.55 -2.94
N LYS A 157 18.80 -15.27 -3.22
CA LYS A 157 18.87 -14.68 -4.57
C LYS A 157 20.28 -14.69 -5.16
N LYS A 158 21.31 -14.56 -4.32
CA LYS A 158 22.72 -14.64 -4.72
C LYS A 158 23.22 -16.08 -4.86
N GLY A 159 22.45 -17.06 -4.38
CA GLY A 159 22.85 -18.47 -4.34
C GLY A 159 23.94 -18.74 -3.29
N ALA A 160 23.97 -17.98 -2.19
CA ALA A 160 24.90 -18.14 -1.09
C ALA A 160 24.13 -18.67 0.15
N VAL A 161 24.05 -20.00 0.31
CA VAL A 161 23.08 -20.60 1.25
C VAL A 161 23.71 -21.66 2.18
N THR A 162 24.88 -22.19 1.85
CA THR A 162 25.56 -23.29 2.57
C THR A 162 26.76 -22.88 3.42
N ASP A 163 27.17 -21.61 3.46
CA ASP A 163 28.09 -21.16 4.50
C ASP A 163 27.33 -20.88 5.80
N ASN A 164 28.02 -20.97 6.93
CA ASN A 164 27.52 -20.59 8.26
C ASN A 164 27.25 -19.07 8.35
N ASP A 165 27.00 -18.39 7.23
CA ASP A 165 26.70 -16.99 7.04
C ASP A 165 25.65 -16.77 5.92
N GLY A 166 25.00 -17.85 5.42
CA GLY A 166 24.11 -17.81 4.25
C GLY A 166 22.62 -17.79 4.58
N GLY A 167 21.78 -17.75 3.53
CA GLY A 167 20.36 -17.42 3.68
C GLY A 167 19.53 -18.31 4.62
N ALA A 168 19.83 -19.60 4.72
CA ALA A 168 19.13 -20.49 5.68
C ALA A 168 19.43 -20.12 7.14
N LYS A 169 20.67 -19.71 7.43
CA LYS A 169 21.07 -19.30 8.77
C LYS A 169 20.46 -17.95 9.12
N ALA A 170 20.48 -16.96 8.22
CA ALA A 170 19.84 -15.67 8.46
C ALA A 170 18.34 -15.84 8.79
N TRP A 171 17.62 -16.72 8.08
CA TRP A 171 16.23 -17.00 8.41
C TRP A 171 16.07 -17.59 9.82
N ASP A 172 16.90 -18.58 10.19
CA ASP A 172 16.92 -19.14 11.55
C ASP A 172 17.31 -18.07 12.61
N GLU A 173 18.21 -17.13 12.30
CA GLU A 173 18.59 -16.01 13.18
C GLU A 173 17.39 -15.09 13.45
N GLY A 174 16.60 -14.77 12.43
CA GLY A 174 15.34 -14.02 12.57
C GLY A 174 14.35 -14.71 13.51
N VAL A 175 14.18 -16.03 13.39
CA VAL A 175 13.34 -16.82 14.30
C VAL A 175 13.92 -16.81 15.73
N ALA A 176 15.24 -16.96 15.87
CA ALA A 176 15.90 -16.94 17.16
C ALA A 176 15.71 -15.61 17.90
N PHE A 177 15.80 -14.47 17.18
CA PHE A 177 15.55 -13.15 17.77
C PHE A 177 14.08 -12.94 18.16
N TYR A 178 13.15 -13.48 17.39
CA TYR A 178 11.72 -13.43 17.71
C TYR A 178 11.37 -14.25 18.95
N CYS A 179 11.82 -15.51 19.00
CA CYS A 179 11.53 -16.43 20.09
C CYS A 179 12.30 -16.06 21.36
N GLY A 180 13.62 -15.86 21.27
CA GLY A 180 14.54 -15.97 22.39
C GLY A 180 15.16 -17.37 22.53
N GLY A 181 16.28 -17.49 23.23
CA GLY A 181 16.98 -18.75 23.45
C GLY A 181 16.38 -19.59 24.57
N GLN A 182 15.56 -19.00 25.44
CA GLN A 182 14.92 -19.68 26.57
C GLN A 182 13.45 -20.01 26.35
N SER A 183 12.86 -19.69 25.20
CA SER A 183 11.42 -19.77 24.99
C SER A 183 10.94 -21.21 25.07
N VAL A 184 9.99 -21.44 25.98
CA VAL A 184 9.22 -22.69 26.02
C VAL A 184 7.86 -22.46 25.36
N LYS A 185 7.36 -23.50 24.70
CA LYS A 185 6.01 -23.55 24.12
C LYS A 185 4.96 -23.07 25.14
N GLY A 186 4.27 -21.97 24.82
CA GLY A 186 3.23 -21.37 25.64
C GLY A 186 3.69 -20.56 26.84
N GLU A 187 4.99 -20.23 26.93
CA GLU A 187 5.53 -19.48 28.06
C GLU A 187 5.36 -17.97 27.89
N ALA A 188 4.55 -17.37 28.77
CA ALA A 188 4.38 -15.93 28.87
C ALA A 188 5.54 -15.26 29.61
N ASN A 189 6.16 -14.24 28.98
CA ASN A 189 7.24 -13.43 29.55
C ASN A 189 7.35 -12.08 28.85
N MET A 190 8.26 -11.21 29.30
CA MET A 190 8.49 -9.88 28.69
C MET A 190 9.84 -9.77 27.98
N ASN A 191 10.64 -10.83 27.96
CA ASN A 191 12.02 -10.79 27.45
C ASN A 191 12.14 -11.13 25.95
N SER A 192 11.03 -11.47 25.30
CA SER A 192 10.94 -11.81 23.88
C SER A 192 9.61 -11.36 23.28
N ILE A 193 9.53 -11.30 21.94
CA ILE A 193 8.27 -11.00 21.24
C ILE A 193 7.30 -12.18 21.43
N TYR A 194 7.76 -13.42 21.24
CA TYR A 194 6.97 -14.63 21.43
C TYR A 194 6.27 -14.65 22.81
N GLY A 195 7.03 -14.44 23.88
CA GLY A 195 6.48 -14.50 25.24
C GLY A 195 5.55 -13.33 25.57
N MET A 196 5.73 -12.16 24.95
CA MET A 196 4.78 -11.05 25.10
C MET A 196 3.45 -11.33 24.41
N ILE A 197 3.47 -12.04 23.28
CA ILE A 197 2.25 -12.49 22.60
C ILE A 197 1.52 -13.52 23.49
N GLU A 198 2.23 -14.49 24.08
CA GLU A 198 1.64 -15.45 25.03
C GLU A 198 1.05 -14.77 26.28
N LEU A 199 1.70 -13.72 26.78
CA LEU A 199 1.21 -12.92 27.91
C LEU A 199 -0.13 -12.24 27.60
N LEU A 200 -0.35 -11.88 26.34
CA LEU A 200 -1.46 -11.06 25.89
C LEU A 200 -2.69 -11.89 25.49
N ALA A 201 -2.48 -13.05 24.87
CA ALA A 201 -3.53 -13.92 24.33
C ALA A 201 -4.73 -14.18 25.26
N PRO A 202 -4.54 -14.45 26.58
CA PRO A 202 -5.68 -14.66 27.48
C PRO A 202 -6.65 -13.46 27.58
N LYS A 203 -6.18 -12.23 27.31
CA LYS A 203 -7.00 -11.02 27.32
C LYS A 203 -7.83 -10.82 26.04
N PHE A 204 -7.62 -11.65 25.01
CA PHE A 204 -8.33 -11.59 23.74
C PHE A 204 -9.30 -12.75 23.53
N GLY A 205 -9.61 -13.49 24.61
CA GLY A 205 -10.49 -14.66 24.56
C GLY A 205 -9.94 -15.79 23.67
N GLU A 206 -8.67 -15.73 23.31
CA GLU A 206 -8.03 -16.68 22.43
C GLU A 206 -7.94 -18.04 23.13
N THR A 207 -8.47 -19.08 22.48
CA THR A 207 -8.43 -20.43 23.03
C THR A 207 -7.02 -20.97 22.87
N VAL A 208 -6.35 -21.06 24.01
CA VAL A 208 -5.05 -21.70 24.19
C VAL A 208 -5.19 -23.22 24.03
N GLU A 209 -5.51 -23.69 22.83
CA GLU A 209 -5.35 -25.11 22.52
C GLU A 209 -3.84 -25.41 22.62
N ALA A 210 -3.45 -26.27 23.56
CA ALA A 210 -2.06 -26.50 23.94
C ALA A 210 -1.27 -25.30 24.53
N ASN A 211 -1.96 -24.30 25.11
CA ASN A 211 -1.35 -23.12 25.76
C ASN A 211 -0.59 -22.16 24.84
N ILE A 212 -0.96 -22.03 23.57
CA ILE A 212 -0.28 -21.12 22.63
C ILE A 212 -1.23 -20.06 22.09
N ALA A 213 -0.73 -18.84 21.95
CA ALA A 213 -1.41 -17.75 21.29
C ALA A 213 -1.60 -18.04 19.79
N PRO A 214 -2.82 -17.90 19.22
CA PRO A 214 -3.07 -18.00 17.78
C PRO A 214 -2.12 -17.19 16.88
N ILE A 215 -1.74 -15.98 17.28
CA ILE A 215 -0.74 -15.18 16.53
C ILE A 215 0.62 -15.91 16.50
N ASN A 216 1.06 -16.49 17.62
CA ASN A 216 2.31 -17.26 17.66
C ASN A 216 2.22 -18.52 16.80
N GLU A 217 1.10 -19.21 16.81
CA GLU A 217 0.88 -20.38 15.94
C GLU A 217 0.99 -20.02 14.46
N LEU A 218 0.36 -18.90 14.05
CA LEU A 218 0.47 -18.38 12.68
C LEU A 218 1.90 -17.96 12.35
N LEU A 219 2.55 -17.17 13.20
CA LEU A 219 3.94 -16.73 13.01
C LEU A 219 4.87 -17.92 12.82
N MET A 220 4.78 -18.93 13.69
CA MET A 220 5.62 -20.11 13.61
C MET A 220 5.30 -20.96 12.38
N THR A 221 4.05 -21.01 11.94
CA THR A 221 3.68 -21.67 10.68
C THR A 221 4.35 -20.98 9.48
N LYS A 222 4.30 -19.65 9.41
CA LYS A 222 4.93 -18.87 8.33
C LYS A 222 6.46 -18.96 8.39
N MET A 223 7.06 -18.87 9.57
CA MET A 223 8.51 -18.99 9.77
C MET A 223 9.03 -20.38 9.38
N LYS A 224 8.31 -21.47 9.70
CA LYS A 224 8.66 -22.83 9.22
C LYS A 224 8.56 -22.93 7.70
N SER A 225 7.47 -22.41 7.12
CA SER A 225 7.26 -22.39 5.67
C SER A 225 8.42 -21.68 4.95
N GLY A 226 8.89 -20.54 5.46
CA GLY A 226 9.97 -19.79 4.82
C GLY A 226 11.31 -20.49 4.91
N ARG A 227 11.64 -21.08 6.08
CA ARG A 227 12.82 -21.94 6.24
C ARG A 227 12.79 -23.08 5.23
N ASP A 228 11.66 -23.79 5.15
CA ASP A 228 11.51 -24.96 4.29
C ASP A 228 11.59 -24.57 2.81
N LYS A 229 10.98 -23.45 2.41
CA LYS A 229 11.06 -22.90 1.04
C LYS A 229 12.46 -22.45 0.66
N ILE A 230 13.17 -21.72 1.53
CA ILE A 230 14.57 -21.33 1.28
C ILE A 230 15.41 -22.59 1.08
N GLN A 231 15.26 -23.58 1.96
CA GLN A 231 15.97 -24.85 1.84
C GLN A 231 15.63 -25.59 0.53
N GLU A 232 14.34 -25.65 0.16
CA GLU A 232 13.87 -26.29 -1.06
C GLU A 232 14.42 -25.60 -2.32
N TYR A 233 14.24 -24.29 -2.43
CA TYR A 233 14.54 -23.53 -3.65
C TYR A 233 16.03 -23.43 -3.95
N THR A 234 16.86 -23.57 -2.93
CA THR A 234 18.31 -23.41 -3.03
C THR A 234 19.05 -24.76 -3.07
N SER A 235 18.37 -25.86 -2.72
CA SER A 235 18.94 -27.21 -2.73
C SER A 235 19.39 -27.67 -4.13
N THR A 236 20.52 -28.36 -4.19
CA THR A 236 20.99 -29.12 -5.37
C THR A 236 21.46 -30.52 -4.99
N ASP A 237 21.72 -31.39 -5.98
CA ASP A 237 22.34 -32.73 -5.87
C ASP A 237 23.80 -32.71 -5.34
N GLY A 238 24.14 -31.76 -4.46
CA GLY A 238 25.36 -31.77 -3.64
C GLY A 238 26.61 -31.17 -4.28
N THR A 239 26.49 -30.21 -5.20
CA THR A 239 27.69 -29.60 -5.84
C THR A 239 27.80 -28.07 -5.82
N VAL A 240 26.71 -27.28 -5.87
CA VAL A 240 26.69 -25.81 -5.66
C VAL A 240 25.25 -25.36 -5.35
N ASP A 241 25.04 -24.38 -4.46
CA ASP A 241 23.70 -23.80 -4.22
C ASP A 241 23.14 -23.08 -5.46
N LYS A 242 21.81 -23.11 -5.62
CA LYS A 242 21.13 -22.45 -6.73
C LYS A 242 20.51 -21.13 -6.27
N ALA A 243 20.73 -20.06 -7.04
CA ALA A 243 20.00 -18.80 -6.89
C ALA A 243 18.50 -19.01 -7.15
N ILE A 244 17.66 -18.42 -6.29
CA ILE A 244 16.20 -18.47 -6.45
C ILE A 244 15.75 -17.63 -7.67
N THR A 245 14.60 -18.00 -8.23
CA THR A 245 13.95 -17.27 -9.32
C THR A 245 13.18 -16.05 -8.82
N GLU A 246 12.84 -15.10 -9.70
CA GLU A 246 12.03 -13.92 -9.35
C GLU A 246 10.67 -14.30 -8.73
N THR A 247 10.02 -15.36 -9.21
CA THR A 247 8.76 -15.87 -8.63
C THR A 247 8.94 -16.38 -7.21
N GLN A 248 10.04 -17.09 -6.94
CA GLN A 248 10.37 -17.60 -5.61
C GLN A 248 10.75 -16.47 -4.64
N GLU A 249 11.47 -15.45 -5.14
CA GLU A 249 11.77 -14.23 -4.38
C GLU A 249 10.47 -13.52 -3.96
N ILE A 250 9.54 -13.31 -4.90
CA ILE A 250 8.24 -12.68 -4.61
C ILE A 250 7.46 -13.47 -3.56
N GLU A 251 7.46 -14.80 -3.64
CA GLU A 251 6.78 -15.66 -2.69
C GLU A 251 7.37 -15.55 -1.26
N LEU A 252 8.70 -15.52 -1.14
CA LEU A 252 9.36 -15.34 0.15
C LEU A 252 9.18 -13.92 0.71
N LEU A 253 9.21 -12.89 -0.15
CA LEU A 253 8.93 -11.50 0.26
C LEU A 253 7.51 -11.35 0.79
N ARG A 254 6.51 -11.97 0.12
CA ARG A 254 5.13 -12.02 0.65
C ARG A 254 5.09 -12.67 2.02
N LEU A 255 5.79 -13.78 2.19
CA LEU A 255 5.82 -14.49 3.46
C LEU A 255 6.44 -13.65 4.60
N ALA A 256 7.53 -12.94 4.33
CA ALA A 256 8.13 -12.00 5.27
C ALA A 256 7.15 -10.88 5.65
N GLU A 257 6.40 -10.36 4.68
CA GLU A 257 5.40 -9.31 4.92
C GLU A 257 4.14 -9.83 5.65
N GLU A 258 3.75 -11.09 5.48
CA GLU A 258 2.73 -11.74 6.33
C GLU A 258 3.22 -11.83 7.79
N ILE A 259 4.51 -12.14 8.02
CA ILE A 259 5.12 -12.12 9.36
C ILE A 259 5.06 -10.70 9.94
N ASN A 260 5.40 -9.68 9.15
CA ASN A 260 5.29 -8.28 9.57
C ASN A 260 3.83 -7.88 9.91
N GLY A 261 2.86 -8.34 9.13
CA GLY A 261 1.44 -8.13 9.36
C GLY A 261 0.96 -8.72 10.70
N LEU A 262 1.43 -9.92 11.05
CA LEU A 262 1.17 -10.55 12.35
C LEU A 262 1.82 -9.78 13.51
N PHE A 263 3.02 -9.23 13.33
CA PHE A 263 3.60 -8.31 14.32
C PHE A 263 2.78 -7.04 14.48
N THR A 264 2.21 -6.50 13.39
CA THR A 264 1.31 -5.35 13.46
C THR A 264 0.02 -5.69 14.21
N ALA A 265 -0.56 -6.88 14.01
CA ALA A 265 -1.71 -7.34 14.78
C ALA A 265 -1.40 -7.44 16.28
N PHE A 266 -0.24 -8.01 16.66
CA PHE A 266 0.22 -8.04 18.04
C PHE A 266 0.37 -6.63 18.63
N ASN A 267 0.96 -5.68 17.90
CA ASN A 267 1.09 -4.29 18.39
C ASN A 267 -0.30 -3.66 18.64
N ILE A 268 -1.28 -3.96 17.79
CA ILE A 268 -2.66 -3.48 17.96
C ILE A 268 -3.30 -4.12 19.21
N GLN A 269 -3.16 -5.43 19.41
CA GLN A 269 -3.62 -6.09 20.63
C GLN A 269 -2.98 -5.43 21.87
N MET A 270 -1.67 -5.16 21.81
CA MET A 270 -0.95 -4.58 22.92
C MET A 270 -1.39 -3.13 23.19
N LEU A 271 -1.72 -2.35 22.15
CA LEU A 271 -2.26 -1.01 22.26
C LEU A 271 -3.63 -1.01 22.95
N ILE A 272 -4.51 -1.92 22.52
CA ILE A 272 -5.84 -2.09 23.13
C ILE A 272 -5.70 -2.46 24.60
N ALA A 273 -4.86 -3.45 24.91
CA ALA A 273 -4.67 -3.89 26.29
C ALA A 273 -4.02 -2.80 27.15
N ALA A 274 -3.00 -2.09 26.67
CA ALA A 274 -2.38 -1.00 27.41
C ALA A 274 -3.38 0.13 27.69
N HIS A 275 -4.35 0.34 26.79
CA HIS A 275 -5.40 1.33 26.97
C HIS A 275 -6.52 0.88 27.92
N LYS A 276 -7.02 -0.36 27.78
CA LYS A 276 -8.21 -0.88 28.46
C LYS A 276 -7.92 -1.53 29.82
N SER A 277 -6.80 -2.23 29.92
CA SER A 277 -6.44 -3.04 31.08
C SER A 277 -6.00 -2.12 32.23
N ALA A 278 -6.76 -2.12 33.32
CA ALA A 278 -6.42 -1.35 34.52
C ALA A 278 -5.18 -1.88 35.25
N ASP A 279 -4.78 -3.12 34.97
CA ASP A 279 -3.69 -3.88 35.59
C ASP A 279 -2.43 -4.01 34.71
N MET A 280 -2.51 -3.69 33.40
CA MET A 280 -1.35 -3.81 32.50
C MET A 280 -0.32 -2.72 32.74
N THR A 281 -0.78 -1.51 33.09
CA THR A 281 0.09 -0.37 33.40
C THR A 281 -0.07 0.02 34.86
N SER A 282 1.03 0.42 35.48
CA SER A 282 1.14 0.80 36.89
C SER A 282 1.00 2.31 37.12
N SER A 283 1.05 3.12 36.06
CA SER A 283 0.88 4.58 36.12
C SER A 283 0.46 5.16 34.77
N GLU A 284 -0.14 6.36 34.80
CA GLU A 284 -0.50 7.11 33.60
C GLU A 284 0.72 7.45 32.72
N ALA A 285 1.89 7.71 33.33
CA ALA A 285 3.11 7.99 32.58
C ALA A 285 3.61 6.76 31.80
N GLU A 286 3.56 5.58 32.42
CA GLU A 286 3.86 4.31 31.75
C GLU A 286 2.85 4.04 30.63
N LYS A 287 1.55 4.28 30.88
CA LYS A 287 0.50 4.16 29.87
C LYS A 287 0.74 5.04 28.65
N THR A 288 1.10 6.32 28.85
CA THR A 288 1.46 7.22 27.75
C THR A 288 2.67 6.72 26.98
N SER A 289 3.71 6.28 27.67
CA SER A 289 4.96 5.83 27.03
C SER A 289 4.73 4.59 26.18
N VAL A 290 4.06 3.56 26.72
CA VAL A 290 3.68 2.34 26.00
C VAL A 290 2.76 2.66 24.81
N THR A 291 1.76 3.52 25.01
CA THR A 291 0.86 3.97 23.92
C THR A 291 1.63 4.63 22.80
N ASN A 292 2.56 5.54 23.11
CA ASN A 292 3.37 6.24 22.11
C ASN A 292 4.28 5.31 21.33
N ILE A 293 4.92 4.34 22.00
CA ILE A 293 5.78 3.34 21.35
C ILE A 293 4.96 2.53 20.34
N LEU A 294 3.81 1.99 20.78
CA LEU A 294 2.94 1.16 19.96
C LEU A 294 2.32 1.94 18.80
N ALA A 295 1.77 3.12 19.08
CA ALA A 295 1.17 3.96 18.07
C ALA A 295 2.18 4.40 17.00
N THR A 296 3.43 4.66 17.38
CA THR A 296 4.50 4.99 16.43
C THR A 296 4.77 3.85 15.44
N ALA A 297 4.76 2.60 15.92
CA ALA A 297 4.95 1.42 15.08
C ALA A 297 3.73 1.16 14.17
N ILE A 298 2.51 1.35 14.67
CA ILE A 298 1.26 1.12 13.93
C ILE A 298 1.02 2.23 12.88
N HIS A 299 1.33 3.49 13.23
CA HIS A 299 1.13 4.65 12.36
C HIS A 299 1.84 4.51 11.01
N ALA A 300 3.00 3.85 10.97
CA ALA A 300 3.75 3.63 9.74
C ALA A 300 2.96 2.80 8.71
N GLU A 301 2.38 1.68 9.13
CA GLU A 301 1.55 0.83 8.29
C GLU A 301 0.21 1.51 7.96
N LEU A 302 -0.42 2.15 8.95
CA LEU A 302 -1.69 2.86 8.74
C LEU A 302 -1.54 3.98 7.70
N ASN A 303 -0.46 4.77 7.76
CA ASN A 303 -0.19 5.83 6.81
C ASN A 303 0.06 5.32 5.38
N ALA A 304 0.53 4.09 5.22
CA ALA A 304 0.65 3.43 3.92
C ALA A 304 -0.70 2.94 3.36
N CYS A 305 -1.71 2.83 4.23
CA CYS A 305 -3.08 2.43 3.88
C CYS A 305 -3.98 3.63 3.60
N ASP A 306 -4.02 4.57 4.54
CA ASP A 306 -4.95 5.69 4.58
C ASP A 306 -4.30 6.85 5.34
N LYS A 307 -4.16 7.99 4.64
CA LYS A 307 -3.43 9.15 5.17
C LYS A 307 -4.23 9.90 6.24
N ASP A 308 -5.55 9.90 6.14
CA ASP A 308 -6.43 10.68 7.01
C ASP A 308 -6.73 9.87 8.27
N ALA A 309 -7.00 8.57 8.13
CA ALA A 309 -7.04 7.66 9.27
C ALA A 309 -5.72 7.67 10.05
N ALA A 310 -4.56 7.74 9.36
CA ALA A 310 -3.26 7.88 10.01
C ALA A 310 -3.09 9.23 10.74
N ALA A 311 -3.54 10.33 10.14
CA ALA A 311 -3.49 11.64 10.76
C ALA A 311 -4.36 11.71 12.03
N ASP A 312 -5.58 11.18 11.97
CA ASP A 312 -6.49 11.08 13.12
C ASP A 312 -5.92 10.18 14.20
N PHE A 313 -5.42 9.00 13.83
CA PHE A 313 -4.77 8.08 14.75
C PHE A 313 -3.58 8.73 15.46
N LYS A 314 -2.71 9.42 14.71
CA LYS A 314 -1.56 10.16 15.26
C LYS A 314 -2.00 11.31 16.18
N GLY A 315 -3.06 12.03 15.82
CA GLY A 315 -3.63 13.11 16.63
C GLY A 315 -4.18 12.60 17.96
N ASN A 316 -4.89 11.48 17.92
CA ASN A 316 -5.57 10.86 19.06
C ASN A 316 -4.65 10.03 19.96
N THR A 317 -3.43 9.70 19.51
CA THR A 317 -2.46 8.89 20.25
C THR A 317 -1.14 9.63 20.47
N ILE A 318 -0.24 9.61 19.49
CA ILE A 318 1.13 10.14 19.56
C ILE A 318 1.16 11.63 19.94
N SER A 319 0.20 12.40 19.44
CA SER A 319 0.12 13.85 19.64
C SER A 319 -0.90 14.25 20.71
N ALA A 320 -1.49 13.28 21.42
CA ALA A 320 -2.41 13.55 22.51
C ALA A 320 -1.70 14.32 23.63
N SER A 321 -2.38 15.31 24.21
CA SER A 321 -1.79 16.11 25.29
C SER A 321 -1.86 15.39 26.64
N THR A 322 -2.88 14.54 26.82
CA THR A 322 -3.09 13.77 28.04
C THR A 322 -3.58 12.34 27.76
N PRO A 323 -3.41 11.39 28.69
CA PRO A 323 -4.04 10.06 28.59
C PRO A 323 -5.57 10.10 28.49
N GLN A 324 -6.20 11.15 29.03
CA GLN A 324 -7.64 11.34 28.93
C GLN A 324 -8.04 11.64 27.49
N ASP A 325 -7.25 12.42 26.74
CA ASP A 325 -7.53 12.73 25.33
C ASP A 325 -7.55 11.44 24.49
N VAL A 326 -6.65 10.48 24.78
CA VAL A 326 -6.66 9.16 24.13
C VAL A 326 -7.96 8.41 24.45
N SER A 327 -8.42 8.49 25.71
CA SER A 327 -9.64 7.83 26.16
C SER A 327 -10.89 8.43 25.54
N ASP A 328 -10.95 9.76 25.44
CA ASP A 328 -12.07 10.50 24.85
C ASP A 328 -12.19 10.23 23.33
N ASN A 329 -11.06 10.02 22.65
CA ASN A 329 -11.00 9.74 21.21
C ASN A 329 -10.81 8.25 20.87
N TRP A 330 -10.97 7.35 21.85
CA TRP A 330 -10.68 5.93 21.65
C TRP A 330 -11.57 5.28 20.59
N ALA A 331 -12.85 5.68 20.50
CA ALA A 331 -13.76 5.16 19.48
C ALA A 331 -13.29 5.50 18.06
N THR A 332 -12.86 6.73 17.83
CA THR A 332 -12.28 7.19 16.55
C THR A 332 -10.96 6.47 16.26
N THR A 333 -10.12 6.29 17.27
CA THR A 333 -8.85 5.55 17.16
C THR A 333 -9.11 4.11 16.70
N MET A 334 -10.07 3.42 17.31
CA MET A 334 -10.42 2.06 16.92
C MET A 334 -11.08 1.97 15.56
N ALA A 335 -11.92 2.93 15.17
CA ALA A 335 -12.49 3.00 13.83
C ALA A 335 -11.40 3.10 12.76
N ALA A 336 -10.48 4.06 12.91
CA ALA A 336 -9.35 4.25 11.99
C ALA A 336 -8.50 2.97 11.81
N LEU A 337 -8.28 2.23 12.91
CA LEU A 337 -7.56 0.96 12.89
C LEU A 337 -8.37 -0.16 12.22
N GLN A 338 -9.58 -0.43 12.70
CA GLN A 338 -10.42 -1.54 12.24
C GLN A 338 -10.79 -1.43 10.76
N GLU A 339 -11.01 -0.21 10.27
CA GLU A 339 -11.25 0.08 8.86
C GLU A 339 -10.06 -0.28 7.96
N ASN A 340 -8.85 -0.29 8.51
CA ASN A 340 -7.59 -0.48 7.78
C ASN A 340 -6.84 -1.77 8.15
N TYR A 341 -7.41 -2.65 8.97
CA TYR A 341 -6.80 -3.94 9.32
C TYR A 341 -6.41 -4.78 8.11
N HIS A 342 -7.27 -4.84 7.08
CA HIS A 342 -6.99 -5.59 5.86
C HIS A 342 -5.69 -5.13 5.17
N CYS A 343 -5.42 -3.83 5.17
CA CYS A 343 -4.23 -3.26 4.54
C CYS A 343 -2.98 -3.41 5.41
N MET A 344 -3.11 -3.21 6.74
CA MET A 344 -1.98 -3.24 7.69
C MET A 344 -1.53 -4.65 8.07
N ILE A 345 -2.47 -5.59 8.22
CA ILE A 345 -2.21 -6.93 8.75
C ILE A 345 -2.01 -7.93 7.60
N ASN A 346 -2.42 -7.65 6.36
CA ASN A 346 -2.17 -8.39 5.10
C ASN A 346 -1.62 -9.83 5.26
N VAL A 347 -2.40 -10.71 5.90
CA VAL A 347 -2.05 -12.11 6.16
C VAL A 347 -3.09 -13.02 5.54
N ASN A 348 -2.62 -14.04 4.84
CA ASN A 348 -3.46 -15.11 4.35
C ASN A 348 -3.65 -16.18 5.43
N VAL A 349 -4.84 -16.22 6.02
CA VAL A 349 -5.28 -17.25 6.98
C VAL A 349 -6.38 -18.06 6.29
N SER A 350 -6.14 -19.35 6.04
CA SER A 350 -7.08 -20.25 5.35
C SER A 350 -7.43 -19.85 3.90
N ASP A 351 -8.46 -20.46 3.33
CA ASP A 351 -8.89 -20.25 1.95
C ASP A 351 -9.53 -18.86 1.74
N LYS A 352 -9.80 -18.09 2.80
CA LYS A 352 -10.38 -16.73 2.72
C LYS A 352 -9.34 -15.68 3.10
N PHE A 353 -8.99 -14.83 2.15
CA PHE A 353 -8.09 -13.69 2.37
C PHE A 353 -8.66 -12.67 3.36
N HIS A 354 -7.80 -12.06 4.17
CA HIS A 354 -8.11 -10.93 5.08
C HIS A 354 -9.03 -11.22 6.28
N GLN A 355 -8.71 -12.26 7.07
CA GLN A 355 -9.35 -12.51 8.38
C GLN A 355 -8.73 -11.67 9.51
N SER A 356 -8.48 -10.38 9.25
CA SER A 356 -7.67 -9.55 10.14
C SER A 356 -8.37 -9.18 11.44
N CYS A 357 -9.71 -9.13 11.46
CA CYS A 357 -10.46 -8.92 12.70
C CYS A 357 -10.37 -10.12 13.63
N GLY A 358 -10.43 -11.34 13.08
CA GLY A 358 -10.22 -12.58 13.81
C GLY A 358 -8.80 -12.73 14.34
N ILE A 359 -7.79 -12.26 13.60
CA ILE A 359 -6.38 -12.25 14.07
C ILE A 359 -6.20 -11.30 15.26
N VAL A 360 -6.80 -10.10 15.23
CA VAL A 360 -6.70 -9.16 16.36
C VAL A 360 -7.57 -9.59 17.53
N GLY A 361 -8.75 -10.16 17.26
CA GLY A 361 -9.67 -10.65 18.28
C GLY A 361 -10.41 -9.57 19.06
N ALA A 362 -11.24 -10.00 20.00
CA ALA A 362 -11.98 -9.12 20.91
C ALA A 362 -11.25 -9.09 22.25
N TYR A 363 -10.97 -7.89 22.77
CA TYR A 363 -10.41 -7.77 24.12
C TYR A 363 -11.51 -7.96 25.17
N ASP A 364 -11.24 -8.77 26.18
CA ASP A 364 -12.08 -8.97 27.36
C ASP A 364 -11.20 -9.35 28.57
N ASP A 365 -11.19 -8.52 29.61
CA ASP A 365 -10.53 -8.83 30.90
C ASP A 365 -11.52 -9.22 32.00
N GLY A 366 -12.78 -9.47 31.65
CA GLY A 366 -13.89 -9.75 32.55
C GLY A 366 -14.54 -8.50 33.16
N SER A 367 -13.94 -7.31 32.95
CA SER A 367 -14.44 -6.03 33.47
C SER A 367 -14.71 -5.00 32.39
N THR A 368 -13.89 -4.99 31.34
CA THR A 368 -14.01 -4.12 30.18
C THR A 368 -13.86 -4.94 28.91
N THR A 369 -14.55 -4.50 27.85
CA THR A 369 -14.49 -5.15 26.55
C THR A 369 -14.14 -4.15 25.44
N GLN A 370 -13.45 -4.64 24.43
CA GLN A 370 -13.36 -4.01 23.12
C GLN A 370 -13.84 -5.06 22.11
N ALA A 371 -14.99 -4.79 21.48
CA ALA A 371 -15.52 -5.69 20.47
C ALA A 371 -14.52 -5.85 19.31
N ALA A 372 -14.35 -7.08 18.84
CA ALA A 372 -13.75 -7.33 17.53
C ALA A 372 -14.62 -6.70 16.44
N CYS A 373 -14.00 -6.32 15.33
CA CYS A 373 -14.75 -6.19 14.09
C CYS A 373 -15.13 -7.59 13.57
N ASP A 374 -16.08 -7.67 12.63
CA ASP A 374 -16.53 -8.94 12.07
C ASP A 374 -15.87 -9.17 10.69
N ASP A 375 -15.20 -10.32 10.52
CA ASP A 375 -14.62 -10.75 9.23
C ASP A 375 -15.68 -11.30 8.26
N ALA A 376 -16.81 -11.83 8.77
CA ALA A 376 -17.91 -12.38 7.97
C ALA A 376 -18.82 -11.28 7.41
N ASP A 377 -18.88 -10.13 8.09
CA ASP A 377 -19.21 -8.86 7.47
C ASP A 377 -18.03 -8.45 6.57
N ILE A 378 -17.72 -9.17 5.49
CA ILE A 378 -16.64 -8.78 4.58
C ILE A 378 -16.94 -7.35 4.08
N TYR A 379 -16.21 -6.37 4.62
CA TYR A 379 -16.36 -4.93 4.42
C TYR A 379 -17.68 -4.29 4.91
N PRO A 380 -17.96 -4.14 6.22
CA PRO A 380 -19.04 -3.25 6.64
C PRO A 380 -18.68 -1.78 6.36
N TYR A 381 -17.51 -1.50 5.78
CA TYR A 381 -17.03 -0.18 5.37
C TYR A 381 -17.14 0.08 3.86
N GLU A 382 -17.19 -0.96 3.03
CA GLU A 382 -17.19 -0.82 1.57
C GLU A 382 -18.22 -1.69 0.85
N SER A 383 -18.95 -2.60 1.53
CA SER A 383 -20.07 -3.36 0.97
C SER A 383 -21.29 -3.43 1.91
N THR A 384 -22.47 -3.74 1.37
CA THR A 384 -23.75 -3.80 2.08
C THR A 384 -24.75 -4.69 1.32
N MET A 385 -25.80 -5.19 1.99
CA MET A 385 -26.90 -5.91 1.35
C MET A 385 -27.99 -4.93 0.90
N ARG A 386 -28.36 -4.98 -0.37
CA ARG A 386 -29.47 -4.18 -0.93
C ARG A 386 -30.30 -4.99 -1.92
N THR A 387 -31.51 -4.53 -2.18
CA THR A 387 -32.33 -5.07 -3.28
C THR A 387 -31.91 -4.40 -4.60
N VAL A 388 -31.23 -5.16 -5.46
CA VAL A 388 -30.85 -4.74 -6.82
C VAL A 388 -31.62 -5.58 -7.82
N MET A 389 -32.22 -4.94 -8.82
CA MET A 389 -32.98 -5.60 -9.89
C MET A 389 -34.06 -6.58 -9.36
N GLY A 390 -34.64 -6.29 -8.18
CA GLY A 390 -35.68 -7.11 -7.56
C GLY A 390 -35.18 -8.30 -6.72
N SER A 391 -33.87 -8.42 -6.49
CA SER A 391 -33.26 -9.48 -5.68
C SER A 391 -32.32 -8.91 -4.61
N GLU A 392 -32.20 -9.57 -3.46
CA GLU A 392 -31.19 -9.21 -2.46
C GLU A 392 -29.80 -9.60 -2.97
N ALA A 393 -28.91 -8.63 -3.05
CA ALA A 393 -27.53 -8.80 -3.49
C ALA A 393 -26.57 -8.06 -2.55
N THR A 394 -25.36 -8.60 -2.42
CA THR A 394 -24.24 -7.85 -1.83
C THR A 394 -23.73 -6.86 -2.88
N VAL A 395 -23.62 -5.60 -2.49
CA VAL A 395 -23.16 -4.50 -3.33
C VAL A 395 -22.18 -3.64 -2.58
N SER A 396 -21.39 -2.84 -3.30
CA SER A 396 -20.54 -1.86 -2.67
C SER A 396 -21.35 -0.78 -1.96
N LYS A 397 -20.81 -0.23 -0.87
CA LYS A 397 -21.30 1.02 -0.31
C LYS A 397 -21.19 2.14 -1.33
N ASN A 398 -21.90 3.21 -1.04
CA ASN A 398 -21.88 4.41 -1.86
C ASN A 398 -20.44 4.92 -1.97
N MET A 399 -20.00 5.10 -3.21
CA MET A 399 -18.82 5.87 -3.55
C MET A 399 -19.24 7.33 -3.68
N VAL A 400 -18.29 8.25 -3.80
CA VAL A 400 -18.57 9.70 -3.85
C VAL A 400 -19.67 10.05 -4.85
N GLY A 401 -20.88 10.31 -4.35
CA GLY A 401 -22.07 10.62 -5.15
C GLY A 401 -22.64 9.47 -6.00
N TYR A 402 -22.13 8.24 -5.89
CA TYR A 402 -22.51 7.09 -6.73
C TYR A 402 -22.92 5.88 -5.88
N GLU A 403 -23.99 5.18 -6.26
CA GLU A 403 -24.49 3.99 -5.58
C GLU A 403 -24.33 2.74 -6.47
N PRO A 404 -23.29 1.91 -6.24
CA PRO A 404 -23.04 0.75 -7.10
C PRO A 404 -24.17 -0.29 -7.04
N GLY A 405 -24.48 -0.86 -8.21
CA GLY A 405 -25.42 -1.97 -8.39
C GLY A 405 -24.81 -3.36 -8.13
N SER A 406 -23.50 -3.46 -7.99
CA SER A 406 -22.74 -4.69 -7.76
C SER A 406 -21.67 -4.52 -6.67
N ASN A 407 -20.99 -5.61 -6.29
CA ASN A 407 -19.93 -5.56 -5.27
C ASN A 407 -18.55 -5.34 -5.90
N VAL A 408 -18.10 -4.09 -5.88
CA VAL A 408 -16.80 -3.66 -6.41
C VAL A 408 -15.85 -3.12 -5.32
N ALA A 409 -16.10 -3.44 -4.05
CA ALA A 409 -15.33 -2.93 -2.92
C ALA A 409 -13.83 -3.26 -3.07
N LYS A 410 -13.55 -4.52 -3.40
CA LYS A 410 -12.18 -5.02 -3.65
C LYS A 410 -11.49 -4.30 -4.81
N HIS A 411 -12.22 -3.75 -5.77
CA HIS A 411 -11.66 -2.99 -6.89
C HIS A 411 -11.22 -1.59 -6.44
N ALA A 412 -12.03 -0.94 -5.62
CA ALA A 412 -11.77 0.41 -5.12
C ALA A 412 -10.45 0.52 -4.33
N LEU A 413 -10.03 -0.57 -3.66
CA LEU A 413 -8.80 -0.66 -2.86
C LEU A 413 -7.48 -0.52 -3.63
N LEU A 414 -7.51 -0.48 -4.96
CA LEU A 414 -6.30 -0.30 -5.76
C LEU A 414 -5.64 1.07 -5.52
N ASP A 415 -6.37 2.03 -4.97
CA ASP A 415 -5.87 3.33 -4.56
C ASP A 415 -4.93 3.24 -3.35
N LYS A 416 -5.17 2.33 -2.41
CA LYS A 416 -4.27 2.04 -1.28
C LYS A 416 -2.92 1.49 -1.75
N ASP A 417 -2.86 0.80 -2.90
CA ASP A 417 -1.59 0.38 -3.52
C ASP A 417 -0.78 1.60 -3.99
N LEU A 418 -1.44 2.59 -4.60
CA LEU A 418 -0.81 3.85 -4.98
C LEU A 418 -0.37 4.65 -3.76
N ARG A 419 -1.18 4.70 -2.70
CA ARG A 419 -0.80 5.31 -1.42
C ARG A 419 0.52 4.71 -0.92
N ARG A 420 0.58 3.38 -0.80
CA ARG A 420 1.77 2.66 -0.33
C ARG A 420 2.99 2.93 -1.21
N MET A 421 2.84 2.88 -2.54
CA MET A 421 3.91 3.25 -3.48
C MET A 421 4.41 4.70 -3.25
N GLY A 422 3.49 5.64 -3.08
CA GLY A 422 3.78 7.05 -2.85
C GLY A 422 4.54 7.32 -1.55
N VAL A 423 4.21 6.58 -0.47
CA VAL A 423 4.91 6.64 0.82
C VAL A 423 6.31 6.02 0.72
N LEU A 424 6.47 4.87 0.08
CA LEU A 424 7.76 4.20 -0.12
C LEU A 424 8.76 5.08 -0.89
N MET A 425 8.30 5.74 -1.95
CA MET A 425 9.10 6.72 -2.70
C MET A 425 9.09 8.13 -2.04
N GLY A 426 8.54 8.26 -0.84
CA GLY A 426 8.25 9.52 -0.16
C GLY A 426 9.48 10.26 0.36
N LYS A 427 10.44 9.51 0.89
CA LYS A 427 11.54 10.05 1.69
C LYS A 427 12.76 10.34 0.82
N GLN A 428 13.05 11.63 0.66
CA GLN A 428 14.19 12.09 -0.12
C GLN A 428 15.51 11.56 0.45
N GLY A 429 16.33 10.94 -0.39
CA GLY A 429 17.61 10.35 -0.01
C GLY A 429 17.52 8.92 0.55
N SER A 430 16.33 8.36 0.65
CA SER A 430 16.11 6.96 1.02
C SER A 430 14.88 6.37 0.30
N GLU A 431 14.60 6.84 -0.92
CA GLU A 431 13.44 6.42 -1.70
C GLU A 431 13.48 4.91 -1.96
N ASP A 432 12.36 4.24 -1.73
CA ASP A 432 12.24 2.79 -1.91
C ASP A 432 11.49 2.43 -3.19
N PHE A 433 12.18 2.64 -4.31
CA PHE A 433 11.67 2.27 -5.63
C PHE A 433 11.51 0.76 -5.83
N LEU A 434 12.29 -0.06 -5.10
CA LEU A 434 12.24 -1.51 -5.21
C LEU A 434 10.90 -2.03 -4.67
N ASN A 435 10.53 -1.64 -3.46
CA ASN A 435 9.25 -2.04 -2.88
C ASN A 435 8.07 -1.35 -3.57
N ALA A 436 8.24 -0.13 -4.09
CA ALA A 436 7.23 0.48 -4.94
C ALA A 436 6.99 -0.32 -6.24
N TYR A 437 8.06 -0.84 -6.87
CA TYR A 437 7.93 -1.76 -8.00
C TYR A 437 7.27 -3.08 -7.61
N PHE A 438 7.60 -3.64 -6.44
CA PHE A 438 6.96 -4.84 -5.94
C PHE A 438 5.44 -4.66 -5.82
N VAL A 439 4.98 -3.56 -5.21
CA VAL A 439 3.55 -3.23 -5.10
C VAL A 439 2.92 -3.00 -6.48
N TYR A 440 3.57 -2.23 -7.36
CA TYR A 440 3.09 -1.99 -8.73
C TYR A 440 2.88 -3.28 -9.55
N ALA A 441 3.85 -4.21 -9.45
CA ALA A 441 3.89 -5.42 -10.27
C ALA A 441 3.07 -6.58 -9.68
N ASN A 442 2.88 -6.62 -8.36
CA ASN A 442 2.30 -7.76 -7.67
C ASN A 442 1.04 -7.42 -6.85
N GLY A 443 0.73 -6.14 -6.62
CA GLY A 443 -0.44 -5.67 -5.88
C GLY A 443 -0.26 -5.72 -4.36
N TRP A 444 -1.18 -5.14 -3.59
CA TRP A 444 -1.13 -5.26 -2.13
C TRP A 444 -2.50 -5.33 -1.46
N ASN A 445 -3.45 -4.49 -1.87
CA ASN A 445 -4.72 -4.31 -1.17
C ASN A 445 -5.92 -4.81 -1.96
N SER A 446 -5.87 -4.76 -3.29
CA SER A 446 -6.95 -5.24 -4.16
C SER A 446 -6.73 -6.70 -4.54
N TRP A 447 -7.77 -7.55 -4.46
CA TRP A 447 -7.64 -8.97 -4.77
C TRP A 447 -8.79 -9.56 -5.58
N LYS A 448 -8.54 -10.77 -6.07
CA LYS A 448 -9.46 -11.63 -6.80
C LYS A 448 -9.74 -12.86 -5.97
N THR A 449 -10.93 -13.43 -6.17
CA THR A 449 -11.33 -14.70 -5.58
C THR A 449 -11.55 -15.76 -6.65
N ASN A 450 -11.47 -17.03 -6.27
CA ASN A 450 -11.87 -18.15 -7.11
C ASN A 450 -13.40 -18.13 -7.27
N SER A 451 -13.88 -18.38 -8.49
CA SER A 451 -15.31 -18.36 -8.82
C SER A 451 -16.10 -19.45 -8.09
N ASP A 452 -15.44 -20.56 -7.78
CA ASP A 452 -16.12 -21.80 -7.38
C ASP A 452 -16.42 -21.84 -5.89
N ASP A 453 -15.57 -21.22 -5.07
CA ASP A 453 -15.62 -21.27 -3.60
C ASP A 453 -15.39 -19.90 -2.93
N GLY A 454 -15.14 -18.84 -3.70
CA GLY A 454 -14.90 -17.48 -3.18
C GLY A 454 -13.57 -17.31 -2.47
N THR A 455 -12.66 -18.29 -2.59
CA THR A 455 -11.36 -18.30 -1.89
C THR A 455 -10.36 -17.34 -2.52
N PHE A 456 -9.30 -16.95 -1.81
CA PHE A 456 -8.26 -16.09 -2.37
C PHE A 456 -7.68 -16.68 -3.65
N LYS A 457 -7.57 -15.86 -4.70
CA LYS A 457 -6.94 -16.26 -5.96
C LYS A 457 -5.61 -15.55 -6.18
N SER A 458 -5.63 -14.22 -6.13
CA SER A 458 -4.47 -13.39 -6.42
C SER A 458 -4.76 -11.94 -6.09
N PHE A 459 -3.73 -11.13 -5.85
CA PHE A 459 -3.87 -9.68 -5.89
C PHE A 459 -4.14 -9.17 -7.32
N ARG A 460 -4.88 -8.06 -7.43
CA ARG A 460 -4.88 -7.19 -8.61
C ARG A 460 -3.65 -6.28 -8.54
N ASN A 461 -3.11 -5.91 -9.68
CA ASN A 461 -1.95 -5.02 -9.75
C ASN A 461 -2.00 -4.18 -11.03
N TYR A 462 -1.40 -3.00 -10.98
CA TYR A 462 -1.38 -2.06 -12.10
C TYR A 462 -0.60 -2.59 -13.29
N LYS A 463 0.51 -3.30 -13.08
CA LYS A 463 1.29 -3.87 -14.20
C LYS A 463 0.43 -4.76 -15.10
N ALA A 464 -0.46 -5.55 -14.52
CA ALA A 464 -1.38 -6.41 -15.26
C ALA A 464 -2.45 -5.63 -16.05
N PHE A 465 -2.64 -4.33 -15.83
CA PHE A 465 -3.55 -3.50 -16.64
C PHE A 465 -2.97 -3.26 -18.04
N ALA A 466 -1.64 -3.28 -18.18
CA ALA A 466 -0.94 -2.99 -19.43
C ALA A 466 -0.90 -4.17 -20.44
N SER A 467 -1.68 -5.23 -20.21
CA SER A 467 -1.65 -6.42 -21.06
C SER A 467 -2.44 -6.20 -22.37
N GLU A 468 -1.87 -6.62 -23.50
CA GLU A 468 -2.52 -6.53 -24.82
C GLU A 468 -3.94 -7.12 -24.81
N SER A 469 -4.16 -8.27 -24.17
CA SER A 469 -5.49 -8.90 -24.10
C SER A 469 -6.57 -8.03 -23.46
N LYS A 470 -6.19 -7.03 -22.66
CA LYS A 470 -7.12 -6.11 -22.01
C LYS A 470 -7.22 -4.79 -22.79
N LEU A 471 -6.08 -4.25 -23.25
CA LEU A 471 -6.02 -2.94 -23.91
C LEU A 471 -6.28 -2.96 -25.43
N LYS A 472 -6.23 -4.12 -26.09
CA LYS A 472 -6.54 -4.27 -27.52
C LYS A 472 -8.01 -4.13 -27.87
N LEU A 473 -8.91 -4.29 -26.89
CA LEU A 473 -10.36 -4.26 -27.12
C LEU A 473 -10.87 -2.84 -27.48
N PHE A 474 -10.02 -1.81 -27.42
CA PHE A 474 -10.33 -0.39 -27.71
C PHE A 474 -9.93 0.03 -29.13
N GLN A 475 -10.79 -0.20 -30.14
CA GLN A 475 -10.49 0.22 -31.53
C GLN A 475 -11.01 1.62 -31.92
N GLU A 476 -11.82 2.29 -31.10
CA GLU A 476 -12.33 3.65 -31.39
C GLU A 476 -11.33 4.75 -30.98
N GLY A 477 -10.16 4.82 -31.64
CA GLY A 477 -9.29 6.00 -31.59
C GLY A 477 -8.41 6.19 -30.33
N LEU A 478 -8.42 5.23 -29.39
CA LEU A 478 -7.64 5.24 -28.15
C LEU A 478 -6.54 4.16 -28.12
N ASP A 479 -6.08 3.72 -29.29
CA ASP A 479 -5.13 2.62 -29.41
C ASP A 479 -3.71 3.05 -28.96
N LEU A 480 -3.31 2.65 -27.74
CA LEU A 480 -1.96 2.87 -27.23
C LEU A 480 -0.88 2.33 -28.17
N ASN A 481 -1.16 1.21 -28.86
CA ASN A 481 -0.23 0.59 -29.79
C ASN A 481 0.04 1.47 -31.02
N ALA A 482 -0.92 2.28 -31.45
CA ALA A 482 -0.74 3.20 -32.57
C ALA A 482 0.25 4.34 -32.24
N TYR A 483 0.32 4.77 -30.98
CA TYR A 483 1.24 5.82 -30.53
C TYR A 483 2.58 5.27 -30.04
N PHE A 484 2.56 4.34 -29.09
CA PHE A 484 3.78 3.80 -28.46
C PHE A 484 4.40 2.62 -29.22
N GLY A 485 3.72 2.07 -30.24
CA GLY A 485 4.11 0.81 -30.88
C GLY A 485 3.88 -0.43 -30.01
N THR A 486 3.22 -0.28 -28.86
CA THR A 486 2.84 -1.36 -27.93
C THR A 486 1.71 -0.91 -27.01
N TYR A 487 0.89 -1.86 -26.54
CA TYR A 487 -0.12 -1.61 -25.49
C TYR A 487 0.49 -1.33 -24.11
N SER A 488 1.75 -1.71 -23.91
CA SER A 488 2.44 -1.54 -22.63
C SER A 488 3.24 -0.24 -22.55
N GLY A 489 2.95 0.77 -23.38
CA GLY A 489 3.71 2.02 -23.43
C GLY A 489 3.82 2.74 -22.08
N HIS A 490 2.69 2.86 -21.36
CA HIS A 490 2.69 3.43 -20.01
C HIS A 490 3.41 2.54 -18.99
N ASP A 491 3.23 1.22 -19.02
CA ASP A 491 3.98 0.28 -18.16
C ASP A 491 5.49 0.34 -18.42
N ASN A 492 5.91 0.47 -19.67
CA ASN A 492 7.33 0.62 -20.01
C ASN A 492 7.92 1.87 -19.34
N LEU A 493 7.20 3.00 -19.39
CA LEU A 493 7.63 4.24 -18.73
C LEU A 493 7.64 4.11 -17.20
N ILE A 494 6.59 3.53 -16.61
CA ILE A 494 6.46 3.33 -15.16
C ILE A 494 7.55 2.37 -14.66
N THR A 495 7.70 1.21 -15.30
CA THR A 495 8.71 0.20 -14.98
C THR A 495 10.11 0.79 -15.11
N ALA A 496 10.38 1.57 -16.16
CA ALA A 496 11.67 2.23 -16.34
C ALA A 496 11.96 3.24 -15.22
N ALA A 497 10.98 4.05 -14.83
CA ALA A 497 11.11 5.02 -13.75
C ALA A 497 11.34 4.34 -12.40
N LEU A 498 10.60 3.26 -12.10
CA LEU A 498 10.76 2.50 -10.86
C LEU A 498 12.11 1.76 -10.83
N LYS A 499 12.51 1.10 -11.92
CA LYS A 499 13.78 0.36 -11.96
C LYS A 499 15.02 1.22 -12.21
N GLY A 500 14.86 2.48 -12.60
CA GLY A 500 15.97 3.36 -12.96
C GLY A 500 16.69 2.88 -14.22
N THR A 501 15.93 2.36 -15.18
CA THR A 501 16.45 1.90 -16.47
C THR A 501 16.07 2.89 -17.56
N ALA A 502 16.75 2.79 -18.72
CA ALA A 502 16.49 3.65 -19.87
C ALA A 502 14.98 3.84 -20.13
N PRO A 503 14.52 5.09 -20.37
CA PRO A 503 15.33 6.28 -20.64
C PRO A 503 15.97 6.93 -19.40
N PHE A 504 15.69 6.44 -18.20
CA PHE A 504 16.32 6.94 -16.98
C PHE A 504 17.71 6.34 -16.74
N ASP A 505 18.58 7.09 -16.08
CA ASP A 505 19.87 6.64 -15.59
C ASP A 505 20.13 7.07 -14.13
N GLU A 506 21.33 6.76 -13.62
CA GLU A 506 21.73 7.05 -12.23
C GLU A 506 21.79 8.55 -11.90
N ASN A 507 21.85 9.42 -12.91
CA ASN A 507 21.88 10.87 -12.74
C ASN A 507 20.48 11.49 -12.74
N ASP A 508 19.43 10.74 -13.10
CA ASP A 508 18.08 11.24 -13.05
C ASP A 508 17.62 11.48 -11.62
N ASP A 509 17.00 12.64 -11.42
CA ASP A 509 16.48 13.07 -10.14
C ASP A 509 15.43 12.08 -9.61
N THR A 510 15.62 11.59 -8.38
CA THR A 510 14.73 10.61 -7.75
C THR A 510 13.32 11.17 -7.54
N VAL A 511 13.18 12.47 -7.27
CA VAL A 511 11.87 13.13 -7.20
C VAL A 511 11.20 13.09 -8.57
N ALA A 512 11.93 13.36 -9.65
CA ALA A 512 11.39 13.27 -11.00
C ALA A 512 10.94 11.84 -11.36
N ARG A 513 11.78 10.84 -11.09
CA ARG A 513 11.44 9.41 -11.31
C ARG A 513 10.18 9.00 -10.54
N LYS A 514 10.06 9.42 -9.28
CA LYS A 514 8.86 9.20 -8.47
C LYS A 514 7.61 9.78 -9.15
N GLU A 515 7.67 11.05 -9.55
CA GLU A 515 6.51 11.71 -10.15
C GLU A 515 6.09 11.03 -11.46
N ILE A 516 7.04 10.62 -12.30
CA ILE A 516 6.74 9.86 -13.53
C ILE A 516 6.10 8.52 -13.19
N ALA A 517 6.69 7.74 -12.28
CA ALA A 517 6.17 6.43 -11.90
C ALA A 517 4.73 6.53 -11.36
N ILE A 518 4.49 7.39 -10.36
CA ILE A 518 3.20 7.46 -9.68
C ILE A 518 2.11 8.06 -10.58
N LYS A 519 2.41 9.16 -11.29
CA LYS A 519 1.39 9.88 -12.07
C LYS A 519 1.08 9.20 -13.39
N THR A 520 2.06 8.54 -14.01
CA THR A 520 1.78 7.72 -15.20
C THR A 520 0.95 6.50 -14.82
N THR A 521 1.15 5.93 -13.62
CA THR A 521 0.27 4.87 -13.09
C THR A 521 -1.15 5.39 -12.88
N GLN A 522 -1.30 6.53 -12.19
CA GLN A 522 -2.60 7.14 -11.86
C GLN A 522 -3.39 7.64 -13.07
N PHE A 523 -2.75 8.38 -13.96
CA PHE A 523 -3.44 9.20 -14.98
C PHE A 523 -3.25 8.71 -16.41
N GLY A 524 -2.28 7.81 -16.62
CA GLY A 524 -2.09 7.11 -17.89
C GLY A 524 -2.68 5.72 -17.81
N LEU A 525 -1.97 4.80 -17.16
CA LEU A 525 -2.33 3.39 -17.16
C LEU A 525 -3.71 3.12 -16.53
N ASN A 526 -3.99 3.68 -15.36
CA ASN A 526 -5.29 3.52 -14.71
C ASN A 526 -6.43 4.19 -15.48
N LEU A 527 -6.22 5.38 -16.07
CA LEU A 527 -7.21 6.05 -16.92
C LEU A 527 -7.66 5.15 -18.08
N TYR A 528 -6.72 4.55 -18.81
CA TYR A 528 -7.06 3.66 -19.92
C TYR A 528 -7.77 2.40 -19.46
N TYR A 529 -7.47 1.93 -18.25
CA TYR A 529 -8.17 0.79 -17.64
C TYR A 529 -9.58 1.15 -17.18
N VAL A 530 -9.80 2.34 -16.64
CA VAL A 530 -11.15 2.85 -16.34
C VAL A 530 -12.00 2.93 -17.61
N ILE A 531 -11.44 3.49 -18.69
CA ILE A 531 -12.11 3.55 -20.00
C ILE A 531 -12.43 2.15 -20.52
N ARG A 532 -11.51 1.19 -20.29
CA ARG A 532 -11.73 -0.22 -20.63
C ARG A 532 -12.98 -0.79 -19.99
N GLU A 533 -13.15 -0.59 -18.68
CA GLU A 533 -14.26 -1.17 -17.93
C GLU A 533 -15.62 -0.70 -18.45
N PHE A 534 -15.77 0.57 -18.84
CA PHE A 534 -17.03 1.04 -19.43
C PHE A 534 -17.35 0.41 -20.80
N TYR A 535 -16.33 0.17 -21.63
CA TYR A 535 -16.53 -0.54 -22.89
C TYR A 535 -16.81 -2.03 -22.67
N ASP A 536 -16.25 -2.64 -21.63
CA ASP A 536 -16.56 -4.01 -21.22
C ASP A 536 -18.03 -4.12 -20.79
N ALA A 537 -18.52 -3.17 -19.99
CA ALA A 537 -19.92 -3.08 -19.61
C ALA A 537 -20.87 -3.04 -20.82
N LYS A 538 -20.50 -2.27 -21.86
CA LYS A 538 -21.26 -2.26 -23.12
C LYS A 538 -21.22 -3.63 -23.80
N ALA A 539 -20.05 -4.25 -23.90
CA ALA A 539 -19.90 -5.55 -24.56
C ALA A 539 -20.73 -6.63 -23.85
N ASP A 540 -20.71 -6.64 -22.51
CA ASP A 540 -21.48 -7.55 -21.68
C ASP A 540 -22.99 -7.28 -21.80
N CYS A 541 -23.41 -6.02 -21.87
CA CYS A 541 -24.81 -5.66 -22.13
C CYS A 541 -25.30 -6.26 -23.46
N VAL A 542 -24.49 -6.20 -24.52
CA VAL A 542 -24.85 -6.74 -25.84
C VAL A 542 -24.81 -8.28 -25.85
N ALA A 543 -23.93 -8.90 -25.07
CA ALA A 543 -23.77 -10.35 -25.00
C ALA A 543 -24.86 -11.03 -24.15
N ASN A 544 -25.37 -10.38 -23.11
CA ASN A 544 -26.35 -10.95 -22.19
C ASN A 544 -27.78 -10.87 -22.72
N SER A 545 -28.52 -11.99 -22.60
CA SER A 545 -29.95 -12.00 -22.86
C SER A 545 -30.62 -11.16 -21.77
N LEU A 546 -31.52 -10.26 -22.18
CA LEU A 546 -32.26 -9.20 -21.44
C LEU A 546 -32.91 -9.54 -20.07
N THR A 547 -32.54 -10.61 -19.39
CA THR A 547 -33.08 -11.06 -18.10
C THR A 547 -32.09 -11.05 -16.95
N ASP A 548 -30.77 -10.91 -17.20
CA ASP A 548 -29.75 -10.73 -16.15
C ASP A 548 -28.53 -9.94 -16.69
N ASN A 549 -28.49 -8.63 -16.39
CA ASN A 549 -27.41 -7.73 -16.81
C ASN A 549 -26.40 -7.46 -15.69
N TYR A 550 -26.31 -8.35 -14.70
CA TYR A 550 -25.39 -8.17 -13.57
C TYR A 550 -23.94 -7.95 -14.02
N ASP A 551 -23.43 -8.73 -14.98
CA ASP A 551 -22.04 -8.59 -15.45
C ASP A 551 -21.77 -7.21 -16.08
N ALA A 552 -22.74 -6.69 -16.83
CA ALA A 552 -22.63 -5.36 -17.45
C ALA A 552 -22.61 -4.24 -16.40
N VAL A 553 -23.49 -4.32 -15.40
CA VAL A 553 -23.50 -3.40 -14.25
C VAL A 553 -22.20 -3.54 -13.45
N HIS A 554 -21.70 -4.76 -13.28
CA HIS A 554 -20.46 -5.02 -12.55
C HIS A 554 -19.24 -4.37 -13.21
N ALA A 555 -19.08 -4.53 -14.52
CA ALA A 555 -18.00 -3.87 -15.26
C ALA A 555 -18.13 -2.33 -15.20
N TRP A 556 -19.35 -1.79 -15.26
CA TRP A 556 -19.56 -0.34 -15.12
C TRP A 556 -19.15 0.17 -13.74
N ASP A 557 -19.57 -0.54 -12.68
CA ASP A 557 -19.19 -0.27 -11.30
C ASP A 557 -17.68 -0.40 -11.08
N GLU A 558 -17.00 -1.36 -11.74
CA GLU A 558 -15.54 -1.50 -11.70
C GLU A 558 -14.87 -0.23 -12.26
N GLY A 559 -15.38 0.31 -13.37
CA GLY A 559 -14.91 1.57 -13.96
C GLY A 559 -15.03 2.75 -12.99
N VAL A 560 -16.16 2.87 -12.29
CA VAL A 560 -16.35 3.92 -11.27
C VAL A 560 -15.43 3.70 -10.06
N ALA A 561 -15.26 2.45 -9.62
CA ALA A 561 -14.36 2.09 -8.52
C ALA A 561 -12.90 2.46 -8.82
N PHE A 562 -12.42 2.21 -10.05
CA PHE A 562 -11.07 2.58 -10.49
C PHE A 562 -10.92 4.09 -10.80
N TRP A 563 -12.02 4.83 -10.93
CA TRP A 563 -11.98 6.29 -11.04
C TRP A 563 -11.86 6.97 -9.67
N ALA A 564 -12.71 6.55 -8.72
CA ALA A 564 -12.83 7.16 -7.40
C ALA A 564 -11.83 6.60 -6.39
N GLY A 565 -11.79 5.28 -6.22
CA GLY A 565 -11.03 4.63 -5.15
C GLY A 565 -11.80 4.57 -3.83
N SER A 566 -11.28 3.77 -2.90
CA SER A 566 -11.85 3.57 -1.56
C SER A 566 -11.64 4.77 -0.62
N LEU A 567 -10.52 5.48 -0.78
CA LEU A 567 -10.05 6.51 0.13
C LEU A 567 -10.85 7.81 0.03
N GLU A 568 -11.58 8.06 -1.06
CA GLU A 568 -12.44 9.26 -1.18
C GLU A 568 -13.66 9.23 -0.25
N GLY A 569 -14.00 8.06 0.28
CA GLY A 569 -15.17 7.86 1.12
C GLY A 569 -16.49 8.23 0.42
N THR A 570 -17.48 8.67 1.20
CA THR A 570 -18.78 9.14 0.67
C THR A 570 -18.78 10.62 0.31
N ASP A 571 -17.92 11.40 0.97
CA ASP A 571 -18.01 12.86 1.01
C ASP A 571 -17.04 13.52 0.00
N GLY A 572 -16.00 12.80 -0.45
CA GLY A 572 -15.08 13.28 -1.49
C GLY A 572 -14.09 14.34 -1.00
N ASP A 573 -13.67 14.26 0.26
CA ASP A 573 -12.87 15.27 0.99
C ASP A 573 -11.37 15.33 0.58
N ASP A 574 -11.04 15.10 -0.70
CA ASP A 574 -9.68 15.13 -1.28
C ASP A 574 -8.67 14.13 -0.67
N SER A 575 -9.19 13.13 0.01
CA SER A 575 -8.46 12.05 0.66
C SER A 575 -7.92 11.00 -0.33
N GLY A 576 -8.53 10.88 -1.53
CA GLY A 576 -8.18 9.85 -2.50
C GLY A 576 -6.81 9.98 -3.19
N GLU A 577 -6.49 8.93 -3.94
CA GLU A 577 -5.23 8.77 -4.70
C GLU A 577 -5.45 8.58 -6.21
N LEU A 578 -6.72 8.55 -6.68
CA LEU A 578 -7.07 8.30 -8.08
C LEU A 578 -7.53 9.58 -8.81
N LEU A 579 -8.26 9.40 -9.92
CA LEU A 579 -8.61 10.47 -10.85
C LEU A 579 -9.68 11.41 -10.29
N TYR A 580 -10.56 10.93 -9.40
CA TYR A 580 -11.53 11.78 -8.70
C TYR A 580 -10.82 12.92 -7.93
N MET A 581 -9.87 12.58 -7.05
CA MET A 581 -9.02 13.55 -6.34
C MET A 581 -8.26 14.46 -7.29
N LEU A 582 -7.79 13.97 -8.45
CA LEU A 582 -7.14 14.84 -9.42
C LEU A 582 -8.10 15.95 -9.88
N ALA A 583 -9.32 15.58 -10.28
CA ALA A 583 -10.32 16.54 -10.72
C ALA A 583 -10.70 17.55 -9.63
N GLN A 584 -10.79 17.12 -8.37
CA GLN A 584 -10.94 18.03 -7.23
C GLN A 584 -9.75 19.00 -7.11
N LYS A 585 -8.51 18.50 -7.14
CA LYS A 585 -7.31 19.35 -7.09
C LYS A 585 -7.22 20.33 -8.25
N ARG A 586 -7.79 20.01 -9.42
CA ARG A 586 -7.81 20.92 -10.57
C ARG A 586 -8.86 22.02 -10.41
N SER A 587 -9.99 21.75 -9.75
CA SER A 587 -11.08 22.74 -9.56
C SER A 587 -10.60 23.99 -8.80
N GLY A 588 -9.68 23.82 -7.84
CA GLY A 588 -9.05 24.94 -7.14
C GLY A 588 -8.03 25.74 -7.98
N GLN A 589 -7.70 25.31 -9.20
CA GLN A 589 -6.66 25.90 -10.06
C GLN A 589 -7.17 26.35 -11.43
N TYR A 590 -8.39 25.96 -11.79
CA TYR A 590 -9.06 26.30 -13.04
C TYR A 590 -10.45 26.88 -12.75
N GLU A 591 -10.81 27.98 -13.41
CA GLU A 591 -12.16 28.55 -13.36
C GLU A 591 -12.99 28.07 -14.55
N TYR A 592 -14.14 27.46 -14.29
CA TYR A 592 -15.09 27.04 -15.33
C TYR A 592 -16.04 28.19 -15.69
N THR A 593 -16.45 28.26 -16.96
CA THR A 593 -17.32 29.36 -17.44
C THR A 593 -18.81 29.16 -17.09
N SER A 594 -19.17 28.13 -16.32
CA SER A 594 -20.53 27.91 -15.80
C SER A 594 -20.62 28.06 -14.28
N VAL A 595 -21.68 28.73 -13.83
CA VAL A 595 -22.03 29.06 -12.42
C VAL A 595 -22.49 27.85 -11.59
N LYS A 596 -22.23 26.62 -12.04
CA LYS A 596 -22.57 25.42 -11.29
C LYS A 596 -21.32 25.00 -10.53
N HIS A 597 -21.45 24.91 -9.21
CA HIS A 597 -20.47 24.47 -8.23
C HIS A 597 -19.58 25.59 -7.67
N ASP A 598 -19.54 25.69 -6.34
CA ASP A 598 -18.62 26.55 -5.59
C ASP A 598 -17.18 26.15 -5.94
N LYS A 599 -16.21 27.07 -5.85
CA LYS A 599 -14.82 26.88 -6.32
C LYS A 599 -14.07 25.73 -5.64
N THR A 600 -14.67 25.10 -4.64
CA THR A 600 -14.14 23.96 -3.89
C THR A 600 -14.60 22.60 -4.41
N ALA A 601 -15.62 22.53 -5.28
CA ALA A 601 -16.14 21.27 -5.82
C ALA A 601 -15.91 21.15 -7.34
N SER A 602 -15.39 20.02 -7.82
CA SER A 602 -15.13 19.82 -9.24
C SER A 602 -16.42 19.63 -10.03
N SER A 603 -16.67 20.51 -11.01
CA SER A 603 -17.76 20.32 -11.98
C SER A 603 -17.56 19.07 -12.84
N VAL A 604 -16.31 18.69 -13.11
CA VAL A 604 -16.00 17.45 -13.84
C VAL A 604 -16.48 16.23 -13.06
N ASN A 605 -16.24 16.17 -11.75
CA ASN A 605 -16.72 15.06 -10.92
C ASN A 605 -18.25 15.06 -10.83
N ALA A 606 -18.87 16.22 -10.66
CA ALA A 606 -20.34 16.32 -10.63
C ALA A 606 -20.96 15.81 -11.95
N ASP A 607 -20.44 16.28 -13.09
CA ASP A 607 -20.92 15.87 -14.41
C ASP A 607 -20.65 14.38 -14.68
N LEU A 608 -19.49 13.85 -14.24
CA LEU A 608 -19.16 12.42 -14.35
C LEU A 608 -20.10 11.56 -13.53
N VAL A 609 -20.40 11.94 -12.28
CA VAL A 609 -21.36 11.21 -11.43
C VAL A 609 -22.74 11.18 -12.09
N GLU A 610 -23.20 12.29 -12.67
CA GLU A 610 -24.46 12.30 -13.45
C GLU A 610 -24.41 11.28 -14.61
N GLN A 611 -23.28 11.19 -15.34
CA GLN A 611 -23.12 10.20 -16.40
C GLN A 611 -23.01 8.75 -15.89
N PHE A 612 -22.36 8.53 -14.75
CA PHE A 612 -22.24 7.20 -14.13
C PHE A 612 -23.60 6.66 -13.74
N ILE A 613 -24.44 7.47 -13.09
CA ILE A 613 -25.82 7.13 -12.73
C ILE A 613 -26.66 6.86 -13.98
N ALA A 614 -26.53 7.70 -15.02
CA ALA A 614 -27.26 7.50 -16.26
C ALA A 614 -26.86 6.19 -16.97
N GLY A 615 -25.56 5.92 -17.08
CA GLY A 615 -25.05 4.70 -17.73
C GLY A 615 -25.50 3.44 -17.01
N GLU A 616 -25.34 3.39 -15.69
CA GLU A 616 -25.85 2.28 -14.88
C GLU A 616 -27.35 2.07 -15.08
N SER A 617 -28.15 3.14 -15.05
CA SER A 617 -29.61 3.05 -15.27
C SER A 617 -29.96 2.44 -16.64
N HIS A 618 -29.20 2.76 -17.69
CA HIS A 618 -29.41 2.15 -19.01
C HIS A 618 -28.97 0.69 -19.05
N LEU A 619 -27.86 0.32 -18.37
CA LEU A 619 -27.41 -1.07 -18.27
C LEU A 619 -28.42 -1.95 -17.51
N VAL A 620 -28.92 -1.45 -16.38
CA VAL A 620 -29.99 -2.10 -15.61
C VAL A 620 -31.26 -2.29 -16.46
N ALA A 621 -31.57 -1.32 -17.33
CA ALA A 621 -32.70 -1.41 -18.26
C ALA A 621 -32.43 -2.30 -19.50
N GLY A 622 -31.19 -2.73 -19.73
CA GLY A 622 -30.77 -3.43 -20.95
C GLY A 622 -30.80 -2.59 -22.22
N ASP A 623 -30.73 -1.26 -22.09
CA ASP A 623 -30.72 -0.32 -23.19
C ASP A 623 -29.29 -0.07 -23.69
N CYS A 624 -28.67 -1.11 -24.25
CA CYS A 624 -27.24 -1.10 -24.60
C CYS A 624 -26.89 -0.07 -25.70
N ASP A 625 -27.84 0.28 -26.56
CA ASP A 625 -27.65 1.29 -27.61
C ASP A 625 -27.50 2.71 -27.02
N ALA A 626 -28.10 2.98 -25.87
CA ALA A 626 -28.00 4.26 -25.18
C ALA A 626 -26.67 4.45 -24.44
N ILE A 627 -25.87 3.39 -24.27
CA ILE A 627 -24.59 3.43 -23.53
C ILE A 627 -23.49 4.13 -24.33
N ASP A 628 -23.46 3.96 -25.66
CA ASP A 628 -22.42 4.56 -26.51
C ASP A 628 -22.25 6.08 -26.37
N PRO A 629 -23.32 6.90 -26.44
CA PRO A 629 -23.19 8.34 -26.23
C PRO A 629 -22.76 8.69 -24.79
N ILE A 630 -23.11 7.87 -23.79
CA ILE A 630 -22.71 8.08 -22.39
C ILE A 630 -21.22 7.82 -22.23
N ILE A 631 -20.71 6.70 -22.72
CA ILE A 631 -19.26 6.38 -22.69
C ILE A 631 -18.44 7.51 -23.34
N LYS A 632 -18.88 8.00 -24.50
CA LYS A 632 -18.20 9.11 -25.19
C LYS A 632 -18.16 10.37 -24.32
N LYS A 633 -19.27 10.73 -23.67
CA LYS A 633 -19.31 11.89 -22.77
C LYS A 633 -18.45 11.68 -21.52
N VAL A 634 -18.47 10.47 -20.93
CA VAL A 634 -17.60 10.09 -19.81
C VAL A 634 -16.14 10.28 -20.18
N ILE A 635 -15.67 9.70 -21.29
CA ILE A 635 -14.28 9.82 -21.74
C ILE A 635 -13.88 11.30 -21.92
N SER A 636 -14.73 12.10 -22.57
CA SER A 636 -14.47 13.53 -22.74
C SER A 636 -14.32 14.26 -21.40
N LEU A 637 -15.12 13.92 -20.39
CA LEU A 637 -14.97 14.50 -19.05
C LEU A 637 -13.71 14.00 -18.33
N MET A 638 -13.37 12.70 -18.47
CA MET A 638 -12.22 12.09 -17.79
C MET A 638 -10.87 12.67 -18.20
N VAL A 639 -10.72 13.11 -19.46
CA VAL A 639 -9.45 13.68 -19.95
C VAL A 639 -9.23 15.13 -19.50
N VAL A 640 -10.28 15.86 -19.13
CA VAL A 640 -10.19 17.27 -18.69
C VAL A 640 -9.15 17.47 -17.57
N PRO A 641 -9.20 16.74 -16.44
CA PRO A 641 -8.25 16.97 -15.36
C PRO A 641 -6.80 16.63 -15.74
N VAL A 642 -6.60 15.73 -16.71
CA VAL A 642 -5.28 15.36 -17.22
C VAL A 642 -4.74 16.46 -18.15
N ILE A 643 -5.58 17.04 -19.01
CA ILE A 643 -5.24 18.23 -19.84
C ILE A 643 -4.87 19.41 -18.94
N GLN A 644 -5.69 19.70 -17.93
CA GLN A 644 -5.43 20.75 -16.93
C GLN A 644 -4.09 20.52 -16.20
N GLY A 645 -3.77 19.26 -15.88
CA GLY A 645 -2.45 18.89 -15.36
C GLY A 645 -1.32 19.24 -16.33
N ALA A 646 -1.40 18.78 -17.58
CA ALA A 646 -0.36 19.00 -18.59
C ALA A 646 -0.13 20.49 -18.88
N GLN A 647 -1.20 21.27 -19.04
CA GLN A 647 -1.15 22.72 -19.28
C GLN A 647 -0.53 23.48 -18.11
N ARG A 648 -0.94 23.17 -16.88
CA ARG A 648 -0.37 23.77 -15.67
C ARG A 648 1.14 23.60 -15.61
N TYR A 649 1.64 22.40 -15.86
CA TYR A 649 3.06 22.13 -15.80
C TYR A 649 3.83 22.70 -16.99
N ALA A 650 3.23 22.76 -18.17
CA ALA A 650 3.77 23.54 -19.30
C ALA A 650 3.99 25.01 -18.90
N TRP A 651 3.01 25.63 -18.24
CA TRP A 651 3.14 27.00 -17.75
C TRP A 651 4.17 27.14 -16.63
N LYS A 652 4.22 26.23 -15.64
CA LYS A 652 5.21 26.30 -14.54
C LYS A 652 6.65 26.23 -15.04
N VAL A 653 6.89 25.39 -16.04
CA VAL A 653 8.19 25.25 -16.69
C VAL A 653 8.47 26.46 -17.58
N GLY A 654 7.52 26.85 -18.44
CA GLY A 654 7.72 27.92 -19.43
C GLY A 654 7.79 29.34 -18.85
N SER A 655 7.06 29.61 -17.76
CA SER A 655 7.13 30.90 -17.05
C SER A 655 8.39 31.06 -16.18
N GLY A 656 9.12 29.97 -15.92
CA GLY A 656 10.22 29.94 -14.96
C GLY A 656 9.79 30.00 -13.49
N THR A 657 8.49 30.07 -13.19
CA THR A 657 7.96 30.14 -11.81
C THR A 657 8.34 28.91 -10.99
N SER A 658 8.44 27.73 -11.62
CA SER A 658 8.87 26.49 -10.97
C SER A 658 9.36 25.47 -11.99
N ALA A 659 10.47 25.77 -12.68
CA ALA A 659 11.06 24.88 -13.69
C ALA A 659 12.03 23.85 -13.06
N THR A 660 11.52 23.01 -12.14
CA THR A 660 12.28 21.98 -11.42
C THR A 660 12.24 20.63 -12.14
N ALA A 661 13.10 19.68 -11.77
CA ALA A 661 13.02 18.30 -12.27
C ALA A 661 11.65 17.68 -11.98
N LYS A 662 11.12 17.93 -10.78
CA LYS A 662 9.75 17.56 -10.38
C LYS A 662 8.70 18.08 -11.35
N SER A 663 8.64 19.39 -11.61
CA SER A 663 7.57 19.96 -12.44
C SER A 663 7.64 19.52 -13.91
N LYS A 664 8.84 19.28 -14.43
CA LYS A 664 9.07 18.69 -15.76
C LYS A 664 8.53 17.25 -15.82
N ALA A 665 8.88 16.44 -14.83
CA ALA A 665 8.40 15.06 -14.70
C ALA A 665 6.87 14.98 -14.57
N GLU A 666 6.26 15.83 -13.74
CA GLU A 666 4.80 15.91 -13.62
C GLU A 666 4.17 16.30 -14.97
N GLY A 667 4.73 17.32 -15.64
CA GLY A 667 4.25 17.75 -16.96
C GLY A 667 4.31 16.64 -18.01
N TRP A 668 5.40 15.88 -18.06
CA TRP A 668 5.53 14.75 -18.97
C TRP A 668 4.54 13.63 -18.64
N ALA A 669 4.39 13.28 -17.36
CA ALA A 669 3.45 12.24 -16.94
C ALA A 669 2.01 12.56 -17.35
N PHE A 670 1.57 13.82 -17.17
CA PHE A 670 0.24 14.24 -17.65
C PHE A 670 0.15 14.26 -19.17
N ALA A 671 1.12 14.84 -19.88
CA ALA A 671 1.09 14.94 -21.33
C ALA A 671 1.09 13.55 -22.00
N SER A 672 2.04 12.68 -21.64
CA SER A 672 2.17 11.31 -22.18
C SER A 672 0.97 10.41 -21.89
N SER A 673 0.18 10.72 -20.87
CA SER A 673 -1.05 10.01 -20.56
C SER A 673 -2.11 10.19 -21.66
N ILE A 674 -2.20 11.35 -22.31
CA ILE A 674 -3.24 11.66 -23.31
C ILE A 674 -2.69 11.92 -24.72
N LEU A 675 -1.37 11.98 -24.89
CA LEU A 675 -0.71 12.10 -26.20
C LEU A 675 -1.19 11.10 -27.26
N PRO A 676 -1.53 9.83 -26.94
CA PRO A 676 -2.12 8.93 -27.93
C PRO A 676 -3.44 9.46 -28.51
N MET A 677 -4.32 10.02 -27.67
CA MET A 677 -5.60 10.62 -28.10
C MET A 677 -5.37 11.91 -28.90
N VAL A 678 -4.44 12.75 -28.44
CA VAL A 678 -4.04 13.98 -29.13
C VAL A 678 -3.47 13.66 -30.52
N LYS A 679 -2.62 12.64 -30.64
CA LYS A 679 -2.01 12.22 -31.91
C LYS A 679 -3.07 11.77 -32.90
N ALA A 680 -4.08 11.05 -32.45
CA ALA A 680 -5.21 10.63 -33.29
C ALA A 680 -6.01 11.83 -33.81
N CYS A 681 -6.15 12.90 -33.02
CA CYS A 681 -6.83 14.13 -33.40
C CYS A 681 -5.98 15.06 -34.28
N SER A 682 -4.71 15.29 -33.92
CA SER A 682 -3.77 16.15 -34.64
C SER A 682 -2.33 15.67 -34.42
N PRO A 683 -1.74 14.99 -35.41
CA PRO A 683 -0.35 14.59 -35.40
C PRO A 683 0.64 15.73 -35.15
N GLU A 684 0.31 16.94 -35.60
CA GLU A 684 1.11 18.16 -35.47
C GLU A 684 1.07 18.70 -34.04
N SER A 685 -0.11 18.76 -33.43
CA SER A 685 -0.29 19.25 -32.05
C SER A 685 0.42 18.35 -31.05
N ALA A 686 0.30 17.02 -31.24
CA ALA A 686 1.05 16.04 -30.44
C ALA A 686 2.57 16.27 -30.52
N ALA A 687 3.12 16.55 -31.72
CA ALA A 687 4.54 16.79 -31.90
C ALA A 687 5.03 18.09 -31.24
N ILE A 688 4.18 19.12 -31.13
CA ILE A 688 4.48 20.34 -30.37
C ILE A 688 4.52 20.01 -28.88
N ILE A 689 3.48 19.35 -28.36
CA ILE A 689 3.40 18.99 -26.93
C ILE A 689 4.60 18.13 -26.53
N GLU A 690 4.90 17.07 -27.29
CA GLU A 690 6.01 16.14 -27.02
C GLU A 690 7.37 16.86 -26.99
N ARG A 691 7.70 17.63 -28.03
CA ARG A 691 8.97 18.37 -28.09
C ARG A 691 9.16 19.37 -26.93
N ASN A 692 8.08 19.89 -26.37
CA ASN A 692 8.14 20.89 -25.29
C ASN A 692 8.07 20.29 -23.88
N GLN A 693 7.41 19.14 -23.72
CA GLN A 693 7.08 18.57 -22.41
C GLN A 693 7.69 17.19 -22.15
N ASP A 694 8.34 16.54 -23.11
CA ASP A 694 9.12 15.32 -22.84
C ASP A 694 10.13 15.60 -21.73
N PHE A 695 10.13 14.75 -20.70
CA PHE A 695 11.03 14.88 -19.55
C PHE A 695 12.50 14.89 -19.96
N HIS A 696 12.86 14.16 -21.01
CA HIS A 696 14.22 14.09 -21.54
C HIS A 696 14.47 15.08 -22.68
N ALA A 697 13.56 16.05 -22.91
CA ALA A 697 13.77 17.10 -23.91
C ALA A 697 15.02 17.95 -23.56
N GLU A 698 15.90 18.14 -24.54
CA GLU A 698 17.12 18.95 -24.40
C GLU A 698 16.79 20.38 -23.92
N THR A 699 15.74 20.98 -24.47
CA THR A 699 15.22 22.27 -24.02
C THR A 699 13.70 22.17 -23.89
N HIS A 700 13.22 22.34 -22.67
CA HIS A 700 11.79 22.36 -22.39
C HIS A 700 11.17 23.69 -22.84
N MET A 701 9.92 23.64 -23.28
CA MET A 701 9.16 24.82 -23.71
C MET A 701 9.85 25.65 -24.82
N VAL A 702 10.61 24.99 -25.72
CA VAL A 702 11.33 25.61 -26.84
C VAL A 702 10.44 26.40 -27.81
N ASP A 703 9.18 26.00 -27.98
CA ASP A 703 8.19 26.73 -28.79
C ASP A 703 7.39 27.76 -27.97
N GLY A 704 7.60 27.82 -26.65
CA GLY A 704 6.90 28.69 -25.72
C GLY A 704 5.56 28.13 -25.22
N THR A 705 5.11 28.64 -24.07
CA THR A 705 3.85 28.21 -23.41
C THR A 705 2.61 28.41 -24.29
N GLU A 706 2.57 29.50 -25.05
CA GLU A 706 1.44 29.82 -25.94
C GLU A 706 1.23 28.74 -27.01
N ALA A 707 2.31 28.32 -27.70
CA ALA A 707 2.23 27.28 -28.72
C ALA A 707 1.79 25.93 -28.15
N VAL A 708 2.20 25.60 -26.91
CA VAL A 708 1.78 24.36 -26.24
C VAL A 708 0.31 24.40 -25.86
N PHE A 709 -0.19 25.52 -25.32
CA PHE A 709 -1.61 25.68 -25.01
C PHE A 709 -2.47 25.63 -26.27
N GLU A 710 -2.05 26.29 -27.35
CA GLU A 710 -2.73 26.25 -28.65
C GLU A 710 -2.78 24.82 -29.21
N ALA A 711 -1.69 24.05 -29.08
CA ALA A 711 -1.65 22.66 -29.49
C ALA A 711 -2.69 21.80 -28.74
N TRP A 712 -2.86 22.00 -27.43
CA TRP A 712 -3.94 21.34 -26.68
C TRP A 712 -5.32 21.74 -27.21
N GLN A 713 -5.59 23.04 -27.31
CA GLN A 713 -6.90 23.58 -27.69
C GLN A 713 -7.36 23.13 -29.08
N LYS A 714 -6.42 22.99 -30.04
CA LYS A 714 -6.69 22.44 -31.38
C LYS A 714 -7.29 21.03 -31.37
N THR A 715 -7.09 20.26 -30.31
CA THR A 715 -7.60 18.89 -30.21
C THR A 715 -8.95 18.77 -29.49
N PHE A 716 -9.41 19.82 -28.82
CA PHE A 716 -10.57 19.78 -27.94
C PHE A 716 -11.86 19.31 -28.63
N ALA A 717 -12.17 19.85 -29.81
CA ALA A 717 -13.35 19.45 -30.57
C ALA A 717 -13.36 17.95 -30.93
N CYS A 718 -12.20 17.38 -31.25
CA CYS A 718 -12.04 15.96 -31.56
C CYS A 718 -12.13 15.09 -30.28
N LEU A 719 -11.59 15.57 -29.17
CA LEU A 719 -11.69 14.93 -27.85
C LEU A 719 -13.08 15.08 -27.20
N GLY A 720 -14.01 15.83 -27.82
CA GLY A 720 -15.36 16.06 -27.31
C GLY A 720 -15.42 17.00 -26.11
N VAL A 721 -14.40 17.84 -25.92
CA VAL A 721 -14.33 18.87 -24.88
C VAL A 721 -14.31 20.26 -25.51
N THR A 722 -14.60 21.26 -24.70
CA THR A 722 -14.52 22.69 -25.03
C THR A 722 -13.69 23.43 -24.00
N CYS A 723 -13.32 24.66 -24.29
CA CYS A 723 -12.71 25.55 -23.31
C CYS A 723 -13.61 25.82 -22.10
N LYS A 724 -14.93 25.70 -22.25
CA LYS A 724 -15.84 25.74 -21.10
C LYS A 724 -15.69 24.53 -20.18
N ASP A 725 -15.45 23.35 -20.75
CA ASP A 725 -15.22 22.13 -19.96
C ASP A 725 -13.84 22.15 -19.30
N VAL A 726 -12.79 22.60 -20.01
CA VAL A 726 -11.42 22.67 -19.49
C VAL A 726 -11.21 23.84 -18.50
N GLY A 727 -11.90 24.96 -18.71
CA GLY A 727 -11.79 26.15 -17.88
C GLY A 727 -10.53 26.99 -18.14
N GLU A 728 -10.52 28.17 -17.53
CA GLU A 728 -9.40 29.12 -17.55
C GLU A 728 -8.40 28.81 -16.44
N PHE A 729 -7.10 28.79 -16.74
CA PHE A 729 -6.07 28.47 -15.74
C PHE A 729 -5.77 29.69 -14.84
N VAL A 730 -6.26 29.67 -13.60
CA VAL A 730 -6.25 30.86 -12.73
C VAL A 730 -5.12 30.95 -11.72
N GLU A 731 -4.42 29.85 -11.41
CA GLU A 731 -3.21 29.90 -10.56
C GLU A 731 -2.14 30.83 -11.14
N SER A 732 -2.13 31.01 -12.46
CA SER A 732 -1.22 31.92 -13.15
C SER A 732 -1.48 33.41 -12.89
N LYS A 733 -2.71 33.79 -12.50
CA LYS A 733 -3.09 35.19 -12.23
C LYS A 733 -2.40 35.77 -10.99
N ASP A 734 -1.92 34.90 -10.10
CA ASP A 734 -1.11 35.27 -8.93
C ASP A 734 0.39 35.38 -9.26
N SER A 735 0.79 35.19 -10.53
CA SER A 735 2.17 35.21 -11.01
C SER A 735 2.44 36.39 -11.97
N PRO A 736 3.70 36.83 -12.15
CA PRO A 736 4.06 37.86 -13.14
C PRO A 736 3.82 37.48 -14.61
N VAL A 737 3.66 36.19 -14.91
CA VAL A 737 3.42 35.66 -16.25
C VAL A 737 2.09 34.92 -16.25
N ASP A 738 1.09 35.52 -16.88
CA ASP A 738 -0.24 34.91 -17.02
C ASP A 738 -0.19 33.73 -17.99
N ALA A 739 -1.13 32.80 -17.85
CA ALA A 739 -1.28 31.70 -18.79
C ALA A 739 -2.06 32.14 -20.04
N PRO A 740 -1.83 31.50 -21.20
CA PRO A 740 -2.67 31.72 -22.38
C PRO A 740 -4.14 31.41 -22.06
N ALA A 741 -5.05 32.29 -22.51
CA ALA A 741 -6.49 32.09 -22.36
C ALA A 741 -6.97 30.87 -23.15
N CYS A 742 -8.10 30.28 -22.73
CA CYS A 742 -8.71 29.18 -23.45
C CYS A 742 -9.62 29.69 -24.58
N GLU A 743 -9.33 29.32 -25.82
CA GLU A 743 -10.11 29.70 -26.99
C GLU A 743 -10.68 28.50 -27.77
N ASP A 744 -12.00 28.45 -27.94
CA ASP A 744 -12.69 27.48 -28.83
C ASP A 744 -12.65 27.91 -30.32
N THR A 745 -11.65 28.68 -30.73
CA THR A 745 -11.56 29.27 -32.08
C THR A 745 -11.08 28.28 -33.14
N PHE A 746 -10.57 27.11 -32.73
CA PHE A 746 -9.98 26.08 -33.58
C PHE A 746 -10.99 24.98 -33.98
N SER A 747 -12.08 25.37 -34.64
CA SER A 747 -13.19 24.45 -34.98
C SER A 747 -12.98 23.57 -36.24
N ASP A 748 -11.85 23.70 -36.93
CA ASP A 748 -11.65 23.18 -38.30
C ASP A 748 -10.84 21.86 -38.42
N LEU A 749 -10.45 21.22 -37.32
CA LEU A 749 -9.79 19.89 -37.39
C LEU A 749 -10.86 18.78 -37.40
N GLY A 750 -11.39 18.54 -38.60
CA GLY A 750 -12.45 17.58 -38.88
C GLY A 750 -12.06 16.12 -38.61
N GLY A 751 -12.63 15.57 -37.54
CA GLY A 751 -13.00 14.16 -37.45
C GLY A 751 -14.53 14.05 -37.63
N SER A 752 -14.98 13.16 -38.52
CA SER A 752 -16.39 12.95 -38.84
C SER A 752 -17.19 12.33 -37.68
N ALA A 753 -17.40 13.05 -36.58
CA ALA A 753 -18.41 12.70 -35.59
C ALA A 753 -19.72 13.42 -35.95
N PRO A 754 -20.86 12.72 -36.14
CA PRO A 754 -22.12 13.38 -36.41
C PRO A 754 -22.52 14.19 -35.18
N ARG A 755 -22.69 15.50 -35.37
CA ARG A 755 -23.31 16.40 -34.38
C ARG A 755 -24.70 15.86 -34.04
N VAL A 756 -24.87 15.26 -32.87
CA VAL A 756 -26.21 15.08 -32.28
C VAL A 756 -26.65 16.47 -31.83
N GLY A 757 -27.52 17.09 -32.62
CA GLY A 757 -28.09 18.39 -32.30
C GLY A 757 -28.86 18.31 -30.98
N VAL A 758 -28.40 19.05 -29.98
CA VAL A 758 -29.18 19.37 -28.78
C VAL A 758 -30.32 20.30 -29.22
N GLY A 759 -31.43 19.70 -29.63
CA GLY A 759 -32.66 20.39 -30.01
C GLY A 759 -33.81 19.94 -29.13
N ALA A 760 -34.03 20.69 -28.04
CA ALA A 760 -35.29 20.82 -27.31
C ALA A 760 -36.12 19.54 -27.06
N ALA A 761 -35.88 18.88 -25.93
CA ALA A 761 -36.89 18.06 -25.25
C ALA A 761 -37.10 18.59 -23.83
N LEU A 762 -37.71 19.77 -23.74
CA LEU A 762 -38.29 20.33 -22.52
C LEU A 762 -39.79 20.51 -22.79
N ALA A 763 -40.61 19.97 -21.88
CA ALA A 763 -42.09 19.90 -21.87
C ALA A 763 -42.70 18.69 -22.58
N VAL A 764 -43.22 17.71 -21.82
CA VAL A 764 -44.62 17.65 -21.33
C VAL A 764 -44.73 16.46 -20.37
N ILE A 765 -44.79 16.71 -19.06
CA ILE A 765 -45.45 15.80 -18.11
C ILE A 765 -46.51 16.65 -17.41
N ALA A 766 -47.70 16.72 -18.01
CA ALA A 766 -48.91 17.12 -17.32
C ALA A 766 -50.13 16.57 -18.05
N SER A 767 -51.07 16.06 -17.24
CA SER A 767 -52.46 15.70 -17.55
C SER A 767 -52.75 14.38 -18.27
N GLY A 768 -53.30 13.43 -17.50
CA GLY A 768 -53.91 12.21 -18.01
C GLY A 768 -54.51 11.28 -16.94
N VAL A 769 -55.16 11.83 -15.89
CA VAL A 769 -56.05 11.05 -15.00
C VAL A 769 -57.50 11.31 -15.43
N ALA A 770 -58.29 10.24 -15.46
CA ALA A 770 -59.73 10.10 -15.70
C ALA A 770 -60.16 10.01 -17.18
N ALA A 771 -61.07 9.14 -17.62
CA ALA A 771 -61.76 7.95 -17.08
C ALA A 771 -62.74 7.50 -18.18
N MET A 772 -62.99 6.19 -18.33
CA MET A 772 -64.31 5.53 -18.48
C MET A 772 -64.16 4.20 -19.25
N VAL A 773 -64.31 3.06 -18.56
CA VAL A 773 -65.56 2.31 -18.34
C VAL A 773 -66.00 1.55 -19.60
N LEU A 774 -65.70 0.25 -19.62
CA LEU A 774 -66.69 -0.83 -19.52
C LEU A 774 -66.07 -2.04 -18.85
#